data_AF-A0A5D6VYI2-F1
#
_entry.id   AF-A0A5D6VYI2-F1
#
_cell.length_a   1.000
_cell.length_b   1.000
_cell.length_c   1.000
_cell.angle_alpha   90.00
_cell.angle_beta   90.00
_cell.angle_gamma   90.00
#
_symmetry.space_group_name_H-M   'P 1'
#
loop_
_entity.id
_entity.type
_entity.pdbx_description
1 polymer ?
#
loop_
_entity_poly.entity_id
_entity_poly.type
_entity_poly.pdbx_seq_one_letter_code
_entity_poly.pdbx_strand_id
1 'polypeptide(L)'
;MRIFLIVQAKVQAWSEKLYRNTAGNSHPRNKFLPSIPNNEKTSNTILQKGVDFMKLQERKITQLVLGALLASSSGLLLPSMATAKTADAVAPAAKELTVTSTSVNETGAAISATDTVFGNASYEGISQIVSATGLSVLDNNTLAADGFTVTINSGTMNLIYGGKTTTATAQNNSVIINGGTIGNAESPWGAVVIGGYGASTASGNTVKVTAGTINGQIIGGQVGTGGTASGNTVTISGGTFAGSIIGGQGKTASNNTITISGGTIGTAAGWTSINAGLAPYDEDSGTASGNTLTISGDVTLLGNVMLSIGTAQGASGTSSNNTLNLLTAVNALELSGGDGTTSGNTLNVAAKGITTGSIMGFDSINFYLPANIANGDKMITVAANTEIDGTVNLTGVKLGVTALSGVTLSKGNTVTLISAPAGITTDTTLSTADSSTLGSASFLALANLDTVNTYTLSISKSGTDAIIATVDNVSSSSTGGSGESSSSSSSTVNDVKKSTVEPRAATLSALTQGSDFLASSGFSQAANAVSLAAAEAQQGGAAAISTNSFTPFAATGGQKMRANSGSHVDTKGYCLNVGFAKETANKNGKLLFGPVVEYGRGTYDSYNNDVHGDGKSHYWGIGMMARQTNNDGIYYEGSLRGGRSSSDYSSNVTVLGVPTHIAYDNTNTYWSAHLGIGKVTKLAGNNALDTYLKYFYTRQAGDTVTIVGAPMAFSAVNSHRARAGMRITHKINEKESLYGGLAYQHEFDSEARATYNGNATPAPSVKGGSGMAELGWQVKASGPLTLDFGLIGWVGKQRGLTGQIGALWKF
;
A
#
# COMPACT_ATOMS: atom_id res chain seq x y z
N MET A 1 -15.28 -48.74 6.14
CA MET A 1 -14.24 -48.80 5.09
C MET A 1 -14.73 -49.26 3.70
N ARG A 2 -16.02 -49.04 3.34
CA ARG A 2 -16.54 -49.21 1.96
C ARG A 2 -17.23 -47.94 1.40
N ILE A 3 -17.28 -46.86 2.17
CA ILE A 3 -17.82 -45.56 1.75
C ILE A 3 -16.71 -44.65 1.17
N PHE A 4 -15.45 -44.90 1.54
CA PHE A 4 -14.29 -44.13 1.06
C PHE A 4 -13.84 -44.47 -0.37
N LEU A 5 -14.19 -45.67 -0.89
CA LEU A 5 -13.85 -46.11 -2.25
C LEU A 5 -14.87 -45.68 -3.33
N ILE A 6 -16.06 -45.21 -2.92
CA ILE A 6 -17.10 -44.74 -3.85
C ILE A 6 -16.96 -43.24 -4.16
N VAL A 7 -16.29 -42.49 -3.27
CA VAL A 7 -16.07 -41.04 -3.42
C VAL A 7 -14.86 -40.74 -4.32
N GLN A 8 -13.81 -41.57 -4.32
CA GLN A 8 -12.69 -41.41 -5.27
C GLN A 8 -13.08 -41.69 -6.73
N ALA A 9 -13.98 -42.66 -6.98
CA ALA A 9 -14.42 -43.02 -8.32
C ALA A 9 -15.35 -41.96 -8.98
N LYS A 10 -15.99 -41.08 -8.19
CA LYS A 10 -16.88 -40.02 -8.70
C LYS A 10 -16.19 -38.68 -8.94
N VAL A 11 -15.01 -38.45 -8.36
CA VAL A 11 -14.20 -37.24 -8.60
C VAL A 11 -13.33 -37.41 -9.86
N GLN A 12 -12.95 -38.64 -10.21
CA GLN A 12 -12.17 -38.94 -11.42
C GLN A 12 -13.03 -38.92 -12.70
N ALA A 13 -14.35 -39.13 -12.61
CA ALA A 13 -15.29 -39.06 -13.73
C ALA A 13 -15.76 -37.62 -14.07
N TRP A 14 -15.35 -36.62 -13.28
CA TRP A 14 -15.73 -35.22 -13.49
C TRP A 14 -14.64 -34.39 -14.20
N SER A 15 -13.39 -34.87 -14.24
CA SER A 15 -12.31 -34.21 -15.01
C SER A 15 -12.23 -34.66 -16.47
N GLU A 16 -12.75 -35.84 -16.83
CA GLU A 16 -12.73 -36.33 -18.22
C GLU A 16 -13.88 -35.82 -19.12
N LYS A 17 -14.84 -35.05 -18.57
CA LYS A 17 -16.01 -34.55 -19.32
C LYS A 17 -15.88 -33.10 -19.83
N LEU A 18 -14.73 -32.46 -19.60
CA LEU A 18 -14.48 -31.05 -19.95
C LEU A 18 -13.55 -30.86 -21.17
N TYR A 19 -13.23 -31.93 -21.93
CA TYR A 19 -12.28 -31.86 -23.06
C TYR A 19 -12.77 -32.39 -24.41
N ARG A 20 -14.09 -32.51 -24.65
CA ARG A 20 -14.63 -32.89 -25.98
C ARG A 20 -15.89 -32.12 -26.36
N ASN A 21 -15.76 -31.04 -27.12
CA ASN A 21 -16.53 -30.74 -28.36
C ASN A 21 -16.53 -29.23 -28.67
N THR A 22 -15.74 -28.82 -29.66
CA THR A 22 -16.13 -27.78 -30.62
C THR A 22 -15.51 -28.10 -31.97
N ALA A 23 -16.23 -28.88 -32.77
CA ALA A 23 -16.11 -28.92 -34.22
C ALA A 23 -17.54 -28.94 -34.79
N GLY A 24 -17.84 -28.03 -35.72
CA GLY A 24 -19.00 -28.16 -36.61
C GLY A 24 -20.04 -27.03 -36.56
N ASN A 25 -19.83 -26.03 -37.41
CA ASN A 25 -20.79 -25.19 -38.15
C ASN A 25 -22.32 -25.41 -37.97
N SER A 26 -23.07 -24.33 -37.76
CA SER A 26 -23.93 -23.66 -38.79
C SER A 26 -24.94 -22.67 -38.16
N HIS A 27 -25.08 -21.50 -38.79
CA HIS A 27 -26.15 -20.50 -38.65
C HIS A 27 -27.34 -20.86 -39.59
N PRO A 28 -28.56 -20.22 -39.59
CA PRO A 28 -28.94 -18.91 -39.00
C PRO A 28 -30.40 -18.75 -38.42
N ARG A 29 -30.68 -17.54 -37.89
CA ARG A 29 -31.93 -16.73 -37.82
C ARG A 29 -32.77 -16.64 -36.51
N ASN A 30 -32.79 -15.40 -35.97
CA ASN A 30 -33.91 -14.58 -35.42
C ASN A 30 -34.97 -15.24 -34.51
N LYS A 31 -35.38 -14.71 -33.35
CA LYS A 31 -35.82 -13.33 -33.03
C LYS A 31 -36.17 -13.16 -31.52
N PHE A 32 -36.08 -11.93 -30.98
CA PHE A 32 -36.71 -11.32 -29.77
C PHE A 32 -36.15 -11.49 -28.32
N LEU A 33 -35.41 -10.43 -27.89
CA LEU A 33 -35.35 -9.66 -26.60
C LEU A 33 -35.12 -10.35 -25.23
N PRO A 34 -34.56 -9.66 -24.19
CA PRO A 34 -33.62 -8.53 -24.13
C PRO A 34 -32.36 -8.82 -23.25
N SER A 35 -31.46 -7.83 -23.22
CA SER A 35 -30.17 -7.75 -22.53
C SER A 35 -30.13 -8.13 -21.04
N ILE A 36 -29.17 -8.98 -20.66
CA ILE A 36 -28.71 -9.18 -19.27
C ILE A 36 -27.28 -8.64 -19.16
N PRO A 37 -26.95 -7.76 -18.19
CA PRO A 37 -25.58 -7.32 -17.96
C PRO A 37 -24.74 -8.42 -17.32
N ASN A 38 -23.55 -8.65 -17.88
CA ASN A 38 -22.50 -9.46 -17.26
C ASN A 38 -22.11 -8.86 -15.91
N ASN A 39 -22.29 -9.62 -14.83
CA ASN A 39 -21.81 -9.25 -13.50
C ASN A 39 -20.87 -10.35 -12.98
N GLU A 40 -19.57 -10.10 -13.01
CA GLU A 40 -18.51 -10.98 -12.48
C GLU A 40 -18.50 -11.08 -10.94
N LYS A 41 -19.55 -10.63 -10.24
CA LYS A 41 -19.63 -10.69 -8.77
C LYS A 41 -20.27 -11.95 -8.17
N THR A 42 -20.82 -12.88 -8.96
CA THR A 42 -21.55 -14.05 -8.42
C THR A 42 -20.73 -15.33 -8.26
N SER A 43 -19.56 -15.45 -8.89
CA SER A 43 -18.73 -16.67 -8.77
C SER A 43 -17.92 -16.73 -7.45
N ASN A 44 -17.50 -15.58 -6.92
CA ASN A 44 -16.75 -15.55 -5.65
C ASN A 44 -17.62 -15.72 -4.40
N THR A 45 -18.92 -15.39 -4.46
CA THR A 45 -19.82 -15.52 -3.30
C THR A 45 -20.23 -16.98 -3.04
N ILE A 46 -20.25 -17.82 -4.07
CA ILE A 46 -20.62 -19.25 -3.94
C ILE A 46 -19.44 -20.07 -3.41
N LEU A 47 -18.22 -19.76 -3.85
CA LEU A 47 -16.99 -20.37 -3.33
C LEU A 47 -16.73 -19.99 -1.86
N GLN A 48 -16.94 -18.73 -1.47
CA GLN A 48 -16.76 -18.29 -0.09
C GLN A 48 -17.78 -18.93 0.87
N LYS A 49 -19.05 -19.02 0.47
CA LYS A 49 -20.09 -19.71 1.27
C LYS A 49 -19.85 -21.22 1.39
N GLY A 50 -19.21 -21.84 0.41
CA GLY A 50 -18.79 -23.25 0.48
C GLY A 50 -17.66 -23.50 1.48
N VAL A 51 -16.69 -22.58 1.57
CA VAL A 51 -15.57 -22.65 2.52
C VAL A 51 -16.03 -22.38 3.95
N ASP A 52 -16.95 -21.44 4.17
CA ASP A 52 -17.48 -21.13 5.50
C ASP A 52 -18.40 -22.25 6.04
N PHE A 53 -19.14 -22.93 5.14
CA PHE A 53 -19.93 -24.12 5.49
C PHE A 53 -19.05 -25.30 5.92
N MET A 54 -17.90 -25.49 5.27
CA MET A 54 -16.93 -26.55 5.61
C MET A 54 -16.23 -26.28 6.96
N LYS A 55 -15.87 -25.03 7.27
CA LYS A 55 -15.28 -24.63 8.56
C LYS A 55 -16.26 -24.76 9.75
N LEU A 56 -17.56 -24.60 9.50
CA LEU A 56 -18.60 -24.77 10.52
C LEU A 56 -18.84 -26.26 10.87
N GLN A 57 -18.59 -27.17 9.94
CA GLN A 57 -18.71 -28.63 10.16
C GLN A 57 -17.49 -29.20 10.91
N GLU A 58 -16.27 -28.68 10.66
CA GLU A 58 -15.07 -29.07 11.42
C GLU A 58 -15.19 -28.71 12.92
N ARG A 59 -15.68 -27.52 13.27
CA ARG A 59 -15.87 -27.12 14.68
C ARG A 59 -16.89 -27.97 15.44
N LYS A 60 -17.93 -28.48 14.75
CA LYS A 60 -18.93 -29.38 15.36
C LYS A 60 -18.41 -30.80 15.56
N ILE A 61 -17.52 -31.26 14.70
CA ILE A 61 -16.90 -32.60 14.80
C ILE A 61 -15.82 -32.62 15.89
N THR A 62 -15.04 -31.54 16.08
CA THR A 62 -14.05 -31.45 17.17
C THR A 62 -14.70 -31.40 18.57
N GLN A 63 -15.85 -30.76 18.72
CA GLN A 63 -16.59 -30.79 20.01
C GLN A 63 -17.28 -32.14 20.29
N LEU A 64 -17.67 -32.89 19.26
CA LEU A 64 -18.26 -34.22 19.45
C LEU A 64 -17.21 -35.29 19.84
N VAL A 65 -15.96 -35.12 19.41
CA VAL A 65 -14.86 -36.07 19.69
C VAL A 65 -14.22 -35.84 21.07
N LEU A 66 -14.27 -34.60 21.61
CA LEU A 66 -13.76 -34.30 22.96
C LEU A 66 -14.76 -34.67 24.08
N GLY A 67 -16.06 -34.68 23.77
CA GLY A 67 -17.11 -35.11 24.72
C GLY A 67 -17.23 -36.63 24.91
N ALA A 68 -16.73 -37.43 23.97
CA ALA A 68 -16.83 -38.90 24.01
C ALA A 68 -15.62 -39.60 24.65
N LEU A 69 -14.54 -38.88 24.99
CA LEU A 69 -13.30 -39.46 25.54
C LEU A 69 -13.20 -39.40 27.08
N LEU A 70 -14.20 -38.85 27.77
CA LEU A 70 -14.23 -38.74 29.25
C LEU A 70 -15.29 -39.66 29.91
N ALA A 71 -15.91 -40.57 29.15
CA ALA A 71 -16.93 -41.48 29.66
C ALA A 71 -16.62 -42.96 29.34
N SER A 72 -15.46 -43.45 29.76
CA SER A 72 -15.20 -44.89 29.83
C SER A 72 -14.07 -45.23 30.81
N SER A 73 -14.30 -45.02 32.11
CA SER A 73 -13.65 -45.83 33.12
C SER A 73 -14.53 -45.93 34.36
N SER A 74 -14.65 -47.18 34.83
CA SER A 74 -15.06 -47.57 36.19
C SER A 74 -16.56 -47.83 36.41
N GLY A 75 -16.94 -49.11 36.26
CA GLY A 75 -17.96 -49.70 37.11
C GLY A 75 -17.35 -50.89 37.86
N LEU A 76 -17.41 -50.89 39.20
CA LEU A 76 -17.83 -52.03 40.05
C LEU A 76 -17.81 -51.67 41.55
N LEU A 77 -19.02 -51.58 42.13
CA LEU A 77 -19.51 -52.07 43.45
C LEU A 77 -18.62 -52.04 44.71
N LEU A 78 -19.06 -51.30 45.76
CA LEU A 78 -19.73 -51.81 46.99
C LEU A 78 -20.10 -50.64 47.96
N PRO A 79 -21.04 -50.81 48.92
CA PRO A 79 -21.88 -49.74 49.47
C PRO A 79 -21.53 -49.32 50.91
N SER A 80 -21.89 -48.10 51.33
CA SER A 80 -22.75 -47.87 52.52
C SER A 80 -22.99 -46.38 52.78
N MET A 81 -24.28 -46.07 52.99
CA MET A 81 -24.88 -45.01 53.82
C MET A 81 -24.24 -43.62 53.81
N ALA A 82 -24.83 -42.73 52.99
CA ALA A 82 -24.94 -41.32 53.32
C ALA A 82 -26.43 -40.95 53.33
N THR A 83 -26.88 -40.44 54.48
CA THR A 83 -28.18 -39.81 54.70
C THR A 83 -28.38 -38.69 53.67
N ALA A 84 -29.48 -38.76 52.93
CA ALA A 84 -29.86 -37.73 51.96
C ALA A 84 -30.09 -36.39 52.68
N LYS A 85 -29.19 -35.43 52.47
CA LYS A 85 -29.51 -34.00 52.58
C LYS A 85 -29.78 -33.53 51.16
N THR A 86 -31.05 -33.21 50.88
CA THR A 86 -31.49 -32.63 49.61
C THR A 86 -30.67 -31.37 49.33
N ALA A 87 -29.75 -31.44 48.37
CA ALA A 87 -29.18 -30.25 47.75
C ALA A 87 -30.27 -29.72 46.81
N ASP A 88 -31.03 -28.75 47.29
CA ASP A 88 -31.82 -27.90 46.41
C ASP A 88 -30.87 -27.35 45.34
N ALA A 89 -31.22 -27.57 44.08
CA ALA A 89 -30.54 -26.95 42.95
C ALA A 89 -30.78 -25.43 43.06
N VAL A 90 -29.84 -24.72 43.68
CA VAL A 90 -29.81 -23.26 43.72
C VAL A 90 -29.71 -22.78 42.27
N ALA A 91 -30.70 -22.00 41.83
CA ALA A 91 -30.68 -21.36 40.52
C ALA A 91 -29.36 -20.59 40.33
N PRO A 92 -28.75 -20.56 39.13
CA PRO A 92 -27.50 -19.84 38.93
C PRO A 92 -27.68 -18.38 39.34
N ALA A 93 -26.79 -17.93 40.22
CA ALA A 93 -26.73 -16.56 40.72
C ALA A 93 -26.79 -15.56 39.57
N ALA A 94 -27.62 -14.52 39.69
CA ALA A 94 -27.49 -13.36 38.81
C ALA A 94 -26.04 -12.86 38.87
N LYS A 95 -25.45 -12.54 37.71
CA LYS A 95 -24.09 -11.98 37.62
C LYS A 95 -24.08 -10.53 37.17
N GLU A 96 -25.25 -9.90 37.18
CA GLU A 96 -25.44 -8.54 36.68
C GLU A 96 -26.10 -7.68 37.76
N LEU A 97 -25.51 -6.52 38.03
CA LEU A 97 -26.02 -5.51 38.95
C LEU A 97 -26.13 -4.17 38.20
N THR A 98 -27.27 -3.50 38.31
CA THR A 98 -27.48 -2.17 37.74
C THR A 98 -27.91 -1.18 38.82
N VAL A 99 -27.18 -0.08 38.94
CA VAL A 99 -27.44 1.04 39.85
C VAL A 99 -28.05 2.21 39.07
N THR A 100 -29.17 2.71 39.56
CA THR A 100 -29.94 3.84 39.02
C THR A 100 -30.31 4.80 40.15
N SER A 101 -30.93 5.93 39.82
CA SER A 101 -31.37 6.93 40.79
C SER A 101 -32.40 6.41 41.80
N THR A 102 -33.11 5.33 41.48
CA THR A 102 -34.09 4.68 42.36
C THR A 102 -33.55 3.46 43.08
N SER A 103 -32.28 3.10 42.85
CA SER A 103 -31.66 1.97 43.54
C SER A 103 -31.45 2.32 45.02
N VAL A 104 -31.69 1.34 45.88
CA VAL A 104 -31.52 1.45 47.33
C VAL A 104 -30.49 0.44 47.83
N ASN A 105 -29.85 0.73 48.95
CA ASN A 105 -28.97 -0.21 49.65
C ASN A 105 -29.79 -1.25 50.45
N GLU A 106 -29.09 -2.16 51.13
CA GLU A 106 -29.69 -3.25 51.93
C GLU A 106 -30.59 -2.78 53.07
N THR A 107 -30.46 -1.52 53.51
CA THR A 107 -31.34 -0.92 54.52
C THR A 107 -32.60 -0.29 53.92
N GLY A 108 -32.73 -0.30 52.59
CA GLY A 108 -33.78 0.39 51.85
C GLY A 108 -33.56 1.90 51.68
N ALA A 109 -32.40 2.42 52.09
CA ALA A 109 -32.02 3.82 51.91
C ALA A 109 -31.46 4.07 50.50
N ALA A 110 -31.60 5.29 49.99
CA ALA A 110 -30.99 5.68 48.72
C ALA A 110 -29.45 5.57 48.79
N ILE A 111 -28.85 5.12 47.68
CA ILE A 111 -27.39 4.97 47.59
C ILE A 111 -26.70 6.32 47.75
N SER A 112 -25.64 6.34 48.53
CA SER A 112 -24.93 7.53 49.00
C SER A 112 -23.41 7.36 48.95
N ALA A 113 -22.69 8.46 49.19
CA ALA A 113 -21.21 8.51 49.17
C ALA A 113 -20.51 7.61 50.21
N THR A 114 -21.24 6.91 51.08
CA THR A 114 -20.68 5.91 52.00
C THR A 114 -20.82 4.48 51.50
N ASP A 115 -21.71 4.23 50.55
CA ASP A 115 -22.02 2.89 50.07
C ASP A 115 -20.92 2.35 49.14
N THR A 116 -20.61 1.07 49.28
CA THR A 116 -19.72 0.33 48.35
C THR A 116 -20.54 -0.64 47.53
N VAL A 117 -20.25 -0.72 46.24
CA VAL A 117 -20.94 -1.62 45.31
C VAL A 117 -20.02 -2.74 44.88
N PHE A 118 -20.52 -3.97 45.00
CA PHE A 118 -19.82 -5.18 44.61
C PHE A 118 -20.65 -5.93 43.55
N GLY A 119 -20.01 -6.43 42.49
CA GLY A 119 -20.67 -7.31 41.53
C GLY A 119 -20.97 -8.69 42.08
N ASN A 120 -20.20 -9.15 43.08
CA ASN A 120 -20.46 -10.37 43.85
C ASN A 120 -20.80 -10.04 45.31
N ALA A 121 -21.66 -10.84 45.94
CA ALA A 121 -21.86 -10.74 47.39
C ALA A 121 -20.57 -11.16 48.11
N SER A 122 -19.93 -10.23 48.84
CA SER A 122 -18.78 -10.50 49.69
C SER A 122 -19.22 -10.49 51.17
N TYR A 123 -19.11 -11.62 51.87
CA TYR A 123 -19.39 -11.66 53.31
C TYR A 123 -18.10 -11.45 54.12
N GLU A 124 -17.79 -10.20 54.45
CA GLU A 124 -16.92 -9.84 55.57
C GLU A 124 -17.36 -8.52 56.19
N GLY A 125 -18.41 -8.51 57.01
CA GLY A 125 -18.68 -7.42 57.97
C GLY A 125 -18.84 -5.99 57.44
N ILE A 126 -18.93 -5.75 56.13
CA ILE A 126 -19.14 -4.43 55.53
C ILE A 126 -20.65 -4.17 55.47
N SER A 127 -21.10 -3.15 56.20
CA SER A 127 -22.50 -2.89 56.58
C SER A 127 -23.36 -2.14 55.54
N GLN A 128 -22.96 -2.03 54.27
CA GLN A 128 -23.80 -1.37 53.25
C GLN A 128 -23.60 -2.01 51.86
N ILE A 129 -24.46 -2.98 51.53
CA ILE A 129 -24.51 -3.67 50.23
C ILE A 129 -25.64 -3.09 49.37
N VAL A 130 -25.37 -2.76 48.10
CA VAL A 130 -26.42 -2.60 47.08
C VAL A 130 -26.55 -3.92 46.34
N SER A 131 -27.53 -4.75 46.70
CA SER A 131 -27.89 -5.92 45.91
C SER A 131 -29.23 -5.69 45.25
N ALA A 132 -29.32 -5.95 43.94
CA ALA A 132 -30.61 -6.20 43.31
C ALA A 132 -31.19 -7.48 43.94
N THR A 133 -32.50 -7.49 44.19
CA THR A 133 -33.22 -8.70 44.59
C THR A 133 -32.85 -9.88 43.69
N GLY A 134 -32.24 -10.94 44.24
CA GLY A 134 -31.92 -12.17 43.50
C GLY A 134 -30.43 -12.45 43.19
N LEU A 135 -29.49 -11.63 43.66
CA LEU A 135 -28.05 -11.99 43.65
C LEU A 135 -27.78 -13.06 44.72
N SER A 136 -27.11 -14.18 44.36
CA SER A 136 -26.75 -15.20 45.35
C SER A 136 -25.70 -14.63 46.30
N VAL A 137 -25.91 -14.80 47.59
CA VAL A 137 -24.83 -14.69 48.58
C VAL A 137 -23.80 -15.76 48.22
N LEU A 138 -22.60 -15.36 47.80
CA LEU A 138 -21.47 -16.28 47.76
C LEU A 138 -21.01 -16.45 49.20
N ASP A 139 -21.48 -17.52 49.82
CA ASP A 139 -21.00 -17.93 51.12
C ASP A 139 -19.48 -18.18 51.02
N ASN A 140 -18.73 -17.34 51.73
CA ASN A 140 -17.29 -17.38 51.94
C ASN A 140 -16.43 -16.84 50.77
N ASN A 141 -15.54 -15.93 51.14
CA ASN A 141 -14.45 -15.32 50.35
C ASN A 141 -13.53 -16.31 49.58
N THR A 142 -13.80 -17.63 49.61
CA THR A 142 -13.03 -18.75 49.05
C THR A 142 -13.28 -19.06 47.57
N LEU A 143 -14.35 -18.52 46.98
CA LEU A 143 -14.73 -18.80 45.59
C LEU A 143 -14.24 -17.72 44.62
N ALA A 144 -14.01 -18.10 43.36
CA ALA A 144 -13.58 -17.19 42.30
C ALA A 144 -14.63 -16.11 42.04
N ALA A 145 -14.21 -14.84 41.98
CA ALA A 145 -15.04 -13.69 41.68
C ALA A 145 -15.04 -13.43 40.17
N ASP A 146 -15.59 -14.38 39.39
CA ASP A 146 -15.44 -14.40 37.93
C ASP A 146 -16.75 -14.11 37.18
N GLY A 147 -16.68 -13.21 36.20
CA GLY A 147 -17.74 -12.96 35.22
C GLY A 147 -18.90 -12.08 35.69
N PHE A 148 -18.67 -11.22 36.68
CA PHE A 148 -19.68 -10.28 37.20
C PHE A 148 -19.70 -8.98 36.40
N THR A 149 -20.87 -8.37 36.25
CA THR A 149 -21.06 -7.08 35.57
C THR A 149 -21.79 -6.09 36.49
N VAL A 150 -21.18 -4.93 36.72
CA VAL A 150 -21.76 -3.81 37.46
C VAL A 150 -21.98 -2.65 36.51
N THR A 151 -23.22 -2.17 36.39
CA THR A 151 -23.56 -0.98 35.58
C THR A 151 -24.05 0.15 36.47
N ILE A 152 -23.43 1.32 36.38
CA ILE A 152 -23.81 2.53 37.11
C ILE A 152 -24.37 3.55 36.11
N ASN A 153 -25.65 3.88 36.23
CA ASN A 153 -26.28 4.90 35.38
C ASN A 153 -26.32 6.28 36.05
N SER A 154 -26.38 6.33 37.38
CA SER A 154 -26.44 7.56 38.17
C SER A 154 -26.27 7.26 39.66
N GLY A 155 -26.19 8.30 40.49
CA GLY A 155 -26.10 8.19 41.95
C GLY A 155 -24.74 8.62 42.48
N THR A 156 -24.59 8.63 43.79
CA THR A 156 -23.33 8.94 44.48
C THR A 156 -22.92 7.75 45.30
N MET A 157 -21.66 7.30 45.20
CA MET A 157 -21.17 6.11 45.86
C MET A 157 -19.68 6.21 46.20
N ASN A 158 -19.21 5.39 47.14
CA ASN A 158 -17.83 5.44 47.58
C ASN A 158 -16.89 4.60 46.69
N LEU A 159 -17.12 3.28 46.65
CA LEU A 159 -16.28 2.33 45.92
C LEU A 159 -17.11 1.41 45.04
N ILE A 160 -16.50 0.91 43.97
CA ILE A 160 -17.05 -0.10 43.07
C ILE A 160 -16.03 -1.21 42.85
N TYR A 161 -16.48 -2.45 43.00
CA TYR A 161 -15.78 -3.65 42.58
C TYR A 161 -16.63 -4.41 41.55
N GLY A 162 -16.10 -4.66 40.35
CA GLY A 162 -16.74 -5.58 39.40
C GLY A 162 -16.79 -7.00 39.93
N GLY A 163 -15.71 -7.45 40.56
CA GLY A 163 -15.66 -8.65 41.40
C GLY A 163 -14.53 -8.55 42.42
N LYS A 164 -14.74 -9.06 43.64
CA LYS A 164 -13.73 -9.04 44.72
C LYS A 164 -13.65 -10.39 45.42
N THR A 165 -12.43 -10.90 45.54
CA THR A 165 -12.06 -12.02 46.41
C THR A 165 -10.67 -11.78 47.00
N THR A 166 -10.46 -12.18 48.25
CA THR A 166 -9.17 -12.08 48.94
C THR A 166 -8.40 -13.39 48.95
N THR A 167 -8.99 -14.50 48.48
CA THR A 167 -8.34 -15.82 48.50
C THR A 167 -8.33 -16.55 47.15
N ALA A 168 -9.06 -16.06 46.15
CA ALA A 168 -9.17 -16.69 44.83
C ALA A 168 -8.87 -15.71 43.68
N THR A 169 -9.27 -16.07 42.45
CA THR A 169 -9.09 -15.26 41.25
C THR A 169 -10.27 -14.32 41.02
N ALA A 170 -10.03 -13.17 40.36
CA ALA A 170 -11.08 -12.29 39.88
C ALA A 170 -10.94 -12.05 38.37
N GLN A 171 -11.72 -12.77 37.57
CA GLN A 171 -11.55 -12.82 36.12
C GLN A 171 -12.79 -12.37 35.35
N ASN A 172 -12.58 -11.73 34.20
CA ASN A 172 -13.64 -11.40 33.23
C ASN A 172 -14.81 -10.59 33.83
N ASN A 173 -14.54 -9.80 34.87
CA ASN A 173 -15.56 -8.91 35.42
C ASN A 173 -15.67 -7.63 34.58
N SER A 174 -16.80 -6.93 34.70
CA SER A 174 -17.07 -5.71 33.98
C SER A 174 -17.67 -4.65 34.88
N VAL A 175 -17.13 -3.44 34.82
CA VAL A 175 -17.73 -2.24 35.42
C VAL A 175 -18.04 -1.24 34.31
N ILE A 176 -19.31 -0.84 34.18
CA ILE A 176 -19.80 0.09 33.17
C ILE A 176 -20.36 1.31 33.88
N ILE A 177 -19.77 2.48 33.67
CA ILE A 177 -20.18 3.75 34.29
C ILE A 177 -20.70 4.67 33.18
N ASN A 178 -22.00 4.93 33.21
CA ASN A 178 -22.71 5.84 32.32
C ASN A 178 -22.98 7.21 32.96
N GLY A 179 -22.72 7.35 34.26
CA GLY A 179 -22.93 8.59 35.01
C GLY A 179 -22.78 8.39 36.52
N GLY A 180 -23.04 9.45 37.29
CA GLY A 180 -22.92 9.45 38.75
C GLY A 180 -21.60 10.04 39.27
N THR A 181 -21.46 10.04 40.59
CA THR A 181 -20.27 10.51 41.31
C THR A 181 -19.71 9.39 42.17
N ILE A 182 -18.48 8.97 41.89
CA ILE A 182 -17.82 7.84 42.54
C ILE A 182 -16.60 8.36 43.32
N GLY A 183 -16.48 7.94 44.58
CA GLY A 183 -15.40 8.35 45.48
C GLY A 183 -15.70 9.65 46.21
N ASN A 184 -15.15 9.75 47.42
CA ASN A 184 -15.14 10.99 48.20
C ASN A 184 -14.04 11.93 47.66
N ALA A 185 -14.37 13.21 47.47
CA ALA A 185 -13.44 14.25 47.05
C ALA A 185 -12.22 14.42 47.97
N GLU A 186 -12.31 13.96 49.22
CA GLU A 186 -11.24 14.08 50.22
C GLU A 186 -10.12 13.03 50.10
N SER A 187 -10.27 11.98 49.29
CA SER A 187 -9.25 10.90 49.17
C SER A 187 -9.01 10.42 47.72
N PRO A 188 -8.36 11.24 46.87
CA PRO A 188 -8.11 10.90 45.46
C PRO A 188 -7.07 9.78 45.25
N TRP A 189 -6.32 9.43 46.31
CA TRP A 189 -5.21 8.47 46.26
C TRP A 189 -5.66 7.01 46.45
N GLY A 190 -6.89 6.77 46.90
CA GLY A 190 -7.47 5.43 47.03
C GLY A 190 -8.09 4.95 45.71
N ALA A 191 -8.02 3.65 45.46
CA ALA A 191 -8.78 3.02 44.38
C ALA A 191 -10.28 3.03 44.73
N VAL A 192 -11.08 3.62 43.84
CA VAL A 192 -12.54 3.75 44.02
C VAL A 192 -13.33 2.98 42.96
N VAL A 193 -12.70 2.63 41.83
CA VAL A 193 -13.28 1.73 40.83
C VAL A 193 -12.27 0.64 40.51
N ILE A 194 -12.63 -0.62 40.77
CA ILE A 194 -11.78 -1.78 40.49
C ILE A 194 -12.57 -2.78 39.65
N GLY A 195 -12.11 -3.07 38.44
CA GLY A 195 -12.78 -4.03 37.55
C GLY A 195 -12.80 -5.44 38.15
N GLY A 196 -11.68 -5.90 38.70
CA GLY A 196 -11.60 -7.14 39.50
C GLY A 196 -10.48 -7.09 40.52
N TYR A 197 -10.75 -7.52 41.75
CA TYR A 197 -9.77 -7.65 42.82
C TYR A 197 -9.59 -9.12 43.19
N GLY A 198 -8.41 -9.67 42.94
CA GLY A 198 -8.07 -11.07 43.21
C GLY A 198 -6.92 -11.23 44.19
N ALA A 199 -6.76 -12.40 44.80
CA ALA A 199 -5.65 -12.69 45.69
C ALA A 199 -4.33 -12.81 44.91
N SER A 200 -4.33 -13.64 43.87
CA SER A 200 -3.16 -13.99 43.07
C SER A 200 -3.31 -13.65 41.59
N THR A 201 -4.55 -13.52 41.08
CA THR A 201 -4.81 -13.21 39.67
C THR A 201 -6.04 -12.33 39.51
N ALA A 202 -5.88 -11.25 38.74
CA ALA A 202 -6.97 -10.42 38.24
C ALA A 202 -6.82 -10.27 36.72
N SER A 203 -7.60 -11.03 35.95
CA SER A 203 -7.40 -11.13 34.50
C SER A 203 -8.65 -10.88 33.67
N GLY A 204 -8.48 -10.27 32.49
CA GLY A 204 -9.57 -10.04 31.54
C GLY A 204 -10.68 -9.12 32.06
N ASN A 205 -10.46 -8.38 33.15
CA ASN A 205 -11.47 -7.49 33.71
C ASN A 205 -11.58 -6.21 32.88
N THR A 206 -12.77 -5.62 32.84
CA THR A 206 -13.08 -4.44 32.02
C THR A 206 -13.67 -3.32 32.87
N VAL A 207 -13.21 -2.09 32.65
CA VAL A 207 -13.85 -0.88 33.17
C VAL A 207 -14.15 0.03 31.99
N LYS A 208 -15.41 0.41 31.81
CA LYS A 208 -15.85 1.32 30.75
C LYS A 208 -16.52 2.54 31.37
N VAL A 209 -16.05 3.74 31.05
CA VAL A 209 -16.62 4.99 31.53
C VAL A 209 -17.04 5.86 30.33
N THR A 210 -18.31 6.22 30.26
CA THR A 210 -18.85 7.10 29.21
C THR A 210 -19.17 8.50 29.71
N ALA A 211 -19.50 8.65 31.00
CA ALA A 211 -19.69 9.93 31.69
C ALA A 211 -19.61 9.74 33.22
N GLY A 212 -19.73 10.83 33.97
CA GLY A 212 -19.69 10.85 35.45
C GLY A 212 -18.45 11.52 36.02
N THR A 213 -18.36 11.55 37.35
CA THR A 213 -17.25 12.14 38.10
C THR A 213 -16.63 11.08 39.00
N ILE A 214 -15.33 10.83 38.84
CA ILE A 214 -14.59 9.81 39.59
C ILE A 214 -13.48 10.51 40.36
N ASN A 215 -13.65 10.59 41.67
CA ASN A 215 -12.79 11.34 42.59
C ASN A 215 -11.67 10.47 43.21
N GLY A 216 -11.21 9.45 42.49
CA GLY A 216 -10.17 8.53 42.96
C GLY A 216 -9.62 7.69 41.82
N GLN A 217 -8.88 6.62 42.14
CA GLN A 217 -8.25 5.80 41.10
C GLN A 217 -9.23 4.82 40.45
N ILE A 218 -9.00 4.57 39.16
CA ILE A 218 -9.58 3.46 38.42
C ILE A 218 -8.51 2.40 38.22
N ILE A 219 -8.82 1.14 38.52
CA ILE A 219 -7.92 0.01 38.28
C ILE A 219 -8.68 -1.08 37.51
N GLY A 220 -8.20 -1.46 36.33
CA GLY A 220 -8.84 -2.50 35.52
C GLY A 220 -8.83 -3.86 36.23
N GLY A 221 -7.68 -4.28 36.74
CA GLY A 221 -7.55 -5.45 37.61
C GLY A 221 -6.48 -5.23 38.67
N GLN A 222 -6.76 -5.62 39.91
CA GLN A 222 -5.87 -5.47 41.05
C GLN A 222 -5.65 -6.82 41.73
N VAL A 223 -4.41 -7.07 42.12
CA VAL A 223 -4.07 -8.22 42.96
C VAL A 223 -3.31 -7.78 44.21
N GLY A 224 -3.32 -8.64 45.23
CA GLY A 224 -2.45 -8.50 46.38
C GLY A 224 -0.96 -8.70 46.04
N THR A 225 -0.12 -8.68 47.08
CA THR A 225 1.34 -8.86 47.00
C THR A 225 1.72 -10.14 46.24
N GLY A 226 2.59 -10.01 45.25
CA GLY A 226 3.11 -11.14 44.47
C GLY A 226 2.24 -11.69 43.32
N GLY A 227 1.02 -11.17 43.10
CA GLY A 227 0.10 -11.67 42.07
C GLY A 227 0.31 -11.12 40.65
N THR A 228 -0.51 -11.61 39.72
CA THR A 228 -0.56 -11.18 38.31
C THR A 228 -1.86 -10.46 37.95
N ALA A 229 -1.76 -9.24 37.43
CA ALA A 229 -2.86 -8.50 36.81
C ALA A 229 -2.67 -8.46 35.28
N SER A 230 -3.47 -9.23 34.52
CA SER A 230 -3.23 -9.39 33.08
C SER A 230 -4.43 -9.30 32.16
N GLY A 231 -4.25 -8.73 30.97
CA GLY A 231 -5.32 -8.65 29.97
C GLY A 231 -6.50 -7.78 30.38
N ASN A 232 -6.35 -6.91 31.38
CA ASN A 232 -7.41 -6.03 31.84
C ASN A 232 -7.54 -4.82 30.91
N THR A 233 -8.76 -4.32 30.73
CA THR A 233 -9.05 -3.22 29.80
C THR A 233 -9.78 -2.08 30.51
N VAL A 234 -9.26 -0.85 30.40
CA VAL A 234 -9.96 0.37 30.81
C VAL A 234 -10.27 1.21 29.58
N THR A 235 -11.53 1.56 29.38
CA THR A 235 -11.99 2.42 28.26
C THR A 235 -12.71 3.63 28.80
N ILE A 236 -12.24 4.82 28.43
CA ILE A 236 -12.83 6.10 28.84
C ILE A 236 -13.20 6.90 27.59
N SER A 237 -14.49 7.23 27.44
CA SER A 237 -14.97 8.08 26.35
C SER A 237 -15.54 9.42 26.83
N GLY A 238 -15.56 9.65 28.14
CA GLY A 238 -16.07 10.87 28.75
C GLY A 238 -16.05 10.82 30.28
N GLY A 239 -16.40 11.94 30.93
CA GLY A 239 -16.36 12.09 32.39
C GLY A 239 -15.18 12.92 32.91
N THR A 240 -15.11 13.09 34.23
CA THR A 240 -14.06 13.83 34.94
C THR A 240 -13.37 12.93 35.98
N PHE A 241 -12.03 12.90 35.97
CA PHE A 241 -11.24 11.97 36.78
C PHE A 241 -10.20 12.73 37.60
N ALA A 242 -10.28 12.65 38.92
CA ALA A 242 -9.33 13.32 39.80
C ALA A 242 -8.12 12.46 40.20
N GLY A 243 -8.23 11.12 40.09
CA GLY A 243 -7.18 10.17 40.45
C GLY A 243 -6.59 9.43 39.25
N SER A 244 -5.61 8.57 39.55
CA SER A 244 -4.88 7.78 38.54
C SER A 244 -5.75 6.74 37.83
N ILE A 245 -5.39 6.41 36.60
CA ILE A 245 -6.06 5.38 35.79
C ILE A 245 -5.05 4.28 35.54
N ILE A 246 -5.32 3.08 36.02
CA ILE A 246 -4.39 1.95 36.01
C ILE A 246 -5.04 0.77 35.26
N GLY A 247 -4.34 0.19 34.28
CA GLY A 247 -4.87 -0.93 33.51
C GLY A 247 -4.85 -2.21 34.34
N GLY A 248 -3.69 -2.56 34.89
CA GLY A 248 -3.54 -3.65 35.85
C GLY A 248 -2.50 -3.31 36.93
N GLN A 249 -2.77 -3.75 38.16
CA GLN A 249 -1.88 -3.56 39.30
C GLN A 249 -1.55 -4.89 39.99
N GLY A 250 -0.27 -5.24 40.05
CA GLY A 250 0.24 -6.46 40.70
C GLY A 250 1.72 -6.66 40.45
N LYS A 251 2.41 -7.58 41.15
CA LYS A 251 3.85 -7.86 40.93
C LYS A 251 4.16 -8.09 39.44
N THR A 252 3.25 -8.74 38.71
CA THR A 252 3.26 -8.78 37.26
C THR A 252 2.03 -8.07 36.70
N ALA A 253 2.23 -6.99 35.96
CA ALA A 253 1.18 -6.28 35.23
C ALA A 253 1.40 -6.44 33.72
N SER A 254 0.64 -7.33 33.06
CA SER A 254 0.92 -7.69 31.67
C SER A 254 -0.27 -7.63 30.71
N ASN A 255 -0.03 -7.20 29.48
CA ASN A 255 -1.03 -7.15 28.41
C ASN A 255 -2.29 -6.35 28.77
N ASN A 256 -2.19 -5.38 29.68
CA ASN A 256 -3.31 -4.53 30.05
C ASN A 256 -3.44 -3.37 29.04
N THR A 257 -4.67 -2.96 28.78
CA THR A 257 -4.98 -1.93 27.77
C THR A 257 -5.76 -0.79 28.39
N ILE A 258 -5.30 0.45 28.19
CA ILE A 258 -6.07 1.66 28.46
C ILE A 258 -6.34 2.36 27.13
N THR A 259 -7.61 2.69 26.87
CA THR A 259 -8.02 3.54 25.74
C THR A 259 -8.82 4.72 26.25
N ILE A 260 -8.38 5.94 25.93
CA ILE A 260 -9.04 7.18 26.31
C ILE A 260 -9.34 7.97 25.05
N SER A 261 -10.62 8.15 24.74
CA SER A 261 -11.12 8.88 23.56
C SER A 261 -11.87 10.17 23.90
N GLY A 262 -12.05 10.47 25.19
CA GLY A 262 -12.68 11.70 25.66
C GLY A 262 -12.60 11.88 27.18
N GLY A 263 -12.96 13.06 27.67
CA GLY A 263 -13.05 13.39 29.10
C GLY A 263 -11.93 14.29 29.61
N THR A 264 -11.99 14.59 30.91
CA THR A 264 -11.04 15.46 31.61
C THR A 264 -10.34 14.69 32.71
N ILE A 265 -9.02 14.56 32.62
CA ILE A 265 -8.21 13.75 33.52
C ILE A 265 -7.22 14.64 34.27
N GLY A 266 -7.15 14.44 35.58
CA GLY A 266 -6.29 15.19 36.48
C GLY A 266 -6.98 16.42 37.08
N THR A 267 -6.22 17.12 37.91
CA THR A 267 -6.67 18.35 38.59
C THR A 267 -5.57 19.39 38.49
N ALA A 268 -5.93 20.69 38.57
CA ALA A 268 -4.97 21.77 38.36
C ALA A 268 -3.74 21.75 39.30
N ALA A 269 -3.89 21.20 40.51
CA ALA A 269 -2.84 21.16 41.54
C ALA A 269 -2.37 19.73 41.89
N GLY A 270 -2.92 18.71 41.24
CA GLY A 270 -2.69 17.30 41.58
C GLY A 270 -1.75 16.60 40.59
N TRP A 271 -1.14 15.53 41.09
CA TRP A 271 -0.41 14.57 40.27
C TRP A 271 -1.34 13.44 39.87
N THR A 272 -1.34 13.08 38.60
CA THR A 272 -2.17 11.99 38.09
C THR A 272 -1.33 11.13 37.17
N SER A 273 -1.39 9.81 37.36
CA SER A 273 -0.73 8.86 36.47
C SER A 273 -1.78 8.08 35.69
N ILE A 274 -1.61 8.03 34.38
CA ILE A 274 -2.28 7.07 33.52
C ILE A 274 -1.25 5.97 33.26
N ASN A 275 -1.49 4.77 33.79
CA ASN A 275 -0.53 3.68 33.80
C ASN A 275 -1.13 2.36 33.32
N ALA A 276 -0.79 1.91 32.11
CA ALA A 276 -1.36 0.67 31.59
C ALA A 276 -0.99 -0.56 32.43
N GLY A 277 0.24 -0.64 32.96
CA GLY A 277 0.67 -1.71 33.87
C GLY A 277 1.52 -1.20 35.01
N LEU A 278 1.00 -1.31 36.23
CA LEU A 278 1.70 -0.94 37.46
C LEU A 278 2.10 -2.19 38.25
N ALA A 279 3.39 -2.45 38.34
CA ALA A 279 3.98 -3.39 39.28
C ALA A 279 4.54 -2.63 40.49
N PRO A 280 3.75 -2.48 41.57
CA PRO A 280 4.15 -1.73 42.76
C PRO A 280 5.26 -2.44 43.54
N TYR A 281 5.95 -1.67 44.37
CA TYR A 281 7.11 -2.07 45.17
C TYR A 281 6.81 -3.30 46.04
N ASP A 282 7.35 -4.45 45.64
CA ASP A 282 7.50 -5.65 46.46
C ASP A 282 8.86 -6.23 46.10
N GLU A 283 9.69 -6.44 47.12
CA GLU A 283 11.16 -6.46 47.09
C GLU A 283 11.76 -7.17 45.84
N ASP A 284 12.41 -6.33 45.01
CA ASP A 284 13.42 -6.62 43.98
C ASP A 284 13.03 -7.05 42.55
N SER A 285 11.77 -7.31 42.15
CA SER A 285 11.52 -7.93 40.81
C SER A 285 10.16 -7.73 40.12
N GLY A 286 9.57 -6.53 40.13
CA GLY A 286 8.33 -6.25 39.39
C GLY A 286 8.47 -6.42 37.86
N THR A 287 7.37 -6.77 37.18
CA THR A 287 7.32 -6.84 35.71
C THR A 287 6.10 -6.12 35.16
N ALA A 288 6.32 -5.13 34.29
CA ALA A 288 5.28 -4.48 33.50
C ALA A 288 5.52 -4.73 32.01
N SER A 289 4.75 -5.63 31.38
CA SER A 289 5.04 -6.06 30.00
C SER A 289 3.85 -6.16 29.05
N GLY A 290 4.05 -5.78 27.79
CA GLY A 290 3.01 -5.87 26.76
C GLY A 290 1.81 -4.95 26.96
N ASN A 291 1.91 -3.97 27.86
CA ASN A 291 0.80 -3.07 28.17
C ASN A 291 0.65 -2.00 27.09
N THR A 292 -0.57 -1.55 26.85
CA THR A 292 -0.88 -0.54 25.82
C THR A 292 -1.69 0.60 26.42
N LEU A 293 -1.24 1.84 26.19
CA LEU A 293 -2.00 3.06 26.45
C LEU A 293 -2.28 3.78 25.13
N THR A 294 -3.54 4.06 24.83
CA THR A 294 -3.94 4.80 23.63
C THR A 294 -4.76 6.03 24.01
N ILE A 295 -4.30 7.21 23.59
CA ILE A 295 -5.04 8.48 23.72
C ILE A 295 -5.48 8.96 22.34
N SER A 296 -6.77 9.21 22.17
CA SER A 296 -7.38 9.69 20.93
C SER A 296 -8.54 10.65 21.23
N GLY A 297 -9.19 11.20 20.20
CA GLY A 297 -10.38 12.04 20.37
C GLY A 297 -10.15 13.31 21.21
N ASP A 298 -11.18 13.73 21.93
CA ASP A 298 -11.25 15.02 22.63
C ASP A 298 -10.91 14.85 24.13
N VAL A 299 -9.61 14.70 24.42
CA VAL A 299 -9.09 14.48 25.78
C VAL A 299 -8.44 15.74 26.34
N THR A 300 -8.79 16.10 27.57
CA THR A 300 -8.15 17.19 28.32
C THR A 300 -7.37 16.64 29.49
N LEU A 301 -6.07 16.93 29.54
CA LEU A 301 -5.20 16.65 30.69
C LEU A 301 -5.04 17.93 31.51
N LEU A 302 -5.33 17.88 32.81
CA LEU A 302 -5.22 19.01 33.74
C LEU A 302 -4.11 18.79 34.76
N GLY A 303 -3.29 19.82 34.96
CA GLY A 303 -2.18 19.79 35.91
C GLY A 303 -1.07 18.83 35.48
N ASN A 304 -0.52 18.12 36.46
CA ASN A 304 0.65 17.27 36.29
C ASN A 304 0.24 15.83 35.96
N VAL A 305 -0.11 15.57 34.69
CA VAL A 305 -0.51 14.23 34.23
C VAL A 305 0.66 13.49 33.58
N MET A 306 1.05 12.35 34.13
CA MET A 306 2.06 11.46 33.57
C MET A 306 1.40 10.36 32.73
N LEU A 307 1.91 10.14 31.51
CA LEU A 307 1.51 9.04 30.64
C LEU A 307 2.56 7.94 30.73
N SER A 308 2.34 6.99 31.62
CA SER A 308 3.21 5.83 31.86
C SER A 308 2.56 4.57 31.28
N ILE A 309 3.34 3.61 30.80
CA ILE A 309 2.75 2.39 30.19
C ILE A 309 3.12 1.14 30.98
N GLY A 310 4.34 1.09 31.51
CA GLY A 310 4.78 0.02 32.38
C GLY A 310 5.66 0.57 33.48
N THR A 311 5.17 0.60 34.72
CA THR A 311 5.99 0.97 35.86
C THR A 311 6.27 -0.29 36.67
N ALA A 312 7.52 -0.72 36.72
CA ALA A 312 8.02 -1.81 37.53
C ALA A 312 8.94 -1.25 38.62
N GLN A 313 8.34 -0.89 39.76
CA GLN A 313 9.07 -0.32 40.87
C GLN A 313 9.96 -1.38 41.54
N GLY A 314 11.25 -1.08 41.73
CA GLY A 314 12.23 -1.97 42.39
C GLY A 314 13.58 -2.01 41.67
N ALA A 315 14.65 -2.40 42.37
CA ALA A 315 16.03 -2.35 41.86
C ALA A 315 16.26 -3.21 40.59
N SER A 316 15.50 -4.30 40.43
CA SER A 316 15.54 -5.18 39.25
C SER A 316 14.19 -5.23 38.50
N GLY A 317 13.38 -4.17 38.61
CA GLY A 317 12.13 -4.04 37.87
C GLY A 317 12.33 -4.09 36.35
N THR A 318 11.38 -4.67 35.63
CA THR A 318 11.45 -4.84 34.17
C THR A 318 10.21 -4.27 33.49
N SER A 319 10.43 -3.37 32.52
CA SER A 319 9.37 -2.73 31.75
C SER A 319 9.60 -3.00 30.26
N SER A 320 8.83 -3.92 29.66
CA SER A 320 9.14 -4.40 28.31
C SER A 320 7.95 -4.53 27.36
N ASN A 321 8.20 -4.28 26.07
CA ASN A 321 7.20 -4.39 24.99
C ASN A 321 5.93 -3.57 25.24
N ASN A 322 6.02 -2.48 26.00
CA ASN A 322 4.89 -1.61 26.26
C ASN A 322 4.72 -0.58 25.14
N THR A 323 3.48 -0.19 24.83
CA THR A 323 3.17 0.71 23.71
C THR A 323 2.31 1.90 24.12
N LEU A 324 2.78 3.12 23.83
CA LEU A 324 2.00 4.36 23.99
C LEU A 324 1.63 4.88 22.61
N ASN A 325 0.34 5.02 22.34
CA ASN A 325 -0.18 5.58 21.10
C ASN A 325 -0.84 6.94 21.40
N LEU A 326 -0.33 7.99 20.76
CA LEU A 326 -0.90 9.34 20.84
C LEU A 326 -1.48 9.73 19.47
N LEU A 327 -2.79 9.63 19.32
CA LEU A 327 -3.51 9.97 18.08
C LEU A 327 -4.17 11.35 18.15
N THR A 328 -4.06 12.04 19.28
CA THR A 328 -4.52 13.42 19.48
C THR A 328 -3.44 14.22 20.22
N ALA A 329 -3.52 15.55 20.12
CA ALA A 329 -2.59 16.43 20.84
C ALA A 329 -2.91 16.41 22.34
N VAL A 330 -1.87 16.31 23.17
CA VAL A 330 -1.98 16.31 24.63
C VAL A 330 -0.91 17.20 25.25
N ASN A 331 -1.20 17.72 26.44
CA ASN A 331 -0.22 18.37 27.31
C ASN A 331 0.03 17.48 28.52
N ALA A 332 1.09 16.68 28.47
CA ALA A 332 1.48 15.78 29.55
C ALA A 332 2.64 16.38 30.35
N LEU A 333 2.79 15.97 31.60
CA LEU A 333 4.02 16.23 32.35
C LEU A 333 5.16 15.36 31.80
N GLU A 334 4.88 14.08 31.53
CA GLU A 334 5.88 13.09 31.11
C GLU A 334 5.26 12.05 30.17
N LEU A 335 6.05 11.63 29.17
CA LEU A 335 5.80 10.43 28.36
C LEU A 335 6.83 9.37 28.77
N SER A 336 6.38 8.26 29.36
CA SER A 336 7.27 7.23 29.91
C SER A 336 6.92 5.83 29.40
N GLY A 337 7.89 5.23 28.70
CA GLY A 337 7.84 3.83 28.26
C GLY A 337 7.93 2.82 29.41
N GLY A 338 8.52 3.28 30.51
CA GLY A 338 8.63 2.58 31.79
C GLY A 338 9.92 2.88 32.54
N ASP A 339 10.00 2.38 33.77
CA ASP A 339 11.17 2.46 34.65
C ASP A 339 11.85 1.08 34.81
N GLY A 340 12.98 1.07 35.52
CA GLY A 340 13.81 -0.13 35.67
C GLY A 340 14.55 -0.50 34.39
N THR A 341 14.69 -1.80 34.13
CA THR A 341 15.27 -2.31 32.88
C THR A 341 14.21 -2.23 31.77
N THR A 342 14.40 -1.32 30.82
CA THR A 342 13.48 -1.12 29.69
C THR A 342 13.92 -1.88 28.45
N SER A 343 12.99 -2.52 27.73
CA SER A 343 13.29 -3.17 26.45
C SER A 343 12.07 -3.34 25.53
N GLY A 344 12.20 -2.98 24.26
CA GLY A 344 11.13 -3.10 23.26
C GLY A 344 9.96 -2.13 23.44
N ASN A 345 10.06 -1.12 24.32
CA ASN A 345 8.99 -0.15 24.55
C ASN A 345 8.89 0.83 23.37
N THR A 346 7.65 1.14 22.96
CA THR A 346 7.37 1.94 21.75
C THR A 346 6.46 3.13 22.04
N LEU A 347 6.86 4.31 21.56
CA LEU A 347 6.01 5.49 21.48
C LEU A 347 5.57 5.71 20.02
N ASN A 348 4.27 5.69 19.74
CA ASN A 348 3.70 6.01 18.45
C ASN A 348 2.96 7.35 18.51
N VAL A 349 3.26 8.25 17.55
CA VAL A 349 2.79 9.63 17.56
C VAL A 349 2.12 9.95 16.22
N ALA A 350 0.81 10.14 16.22
CA ALA A 350 0.00 10.41 15.03
C ALA A 350 -0.70 11.79 15.07
N ALA A 351 -0.28 12.68 15.97
CA ALA A 351 -0.78 14.05 16.10
C ALA A 351 0.37 15.05 16.22
N LYS A 352 0.10 16.30 15.84
CA LYS A 352 1.04 17.42 16.00
C LYS A 352 0.67 18.29 17.20
N GLY A 353 1.64 19.02 17.73
CA GLY A 353 1.41 19.95 18.86
C GLY A 353 1.31 19.30 20.23
N ILE A 354 1.88 18.11 20.41
CA ILE A 354 2.00 17.48 21.73
C ILE A 354 3.04 18.24 22.54
N THR A 355 2.74 18.52 23.80
CA THR A 355 3.68 19.12 24.76
C THR A 355 3.95 18.16 25.91
N THR A 356 5.21 18.05 26.31
CA THR A 356 5.63 17.24 27.46
C THR A 356 6.80 17.89 28.20
N GLY A 357 7.02 17.54 29.47
CA GLY A 357 8.25 17.87 30.19
C GLY A 357 9.39 16.89 29.93
N SER A 358 9.07 15.62 29.71
CA SER A 358 10.06 14.53 29.54
C SER A 358 9.60 13.49 28.51
N ILE A 359 10.57 12.80 27.90
CA ILE A 359 10.41 11.57 27.11
C ILE A 359 11.47 10.57 27.60
N MET A 360 11.04 9.42 28.12
CA MET A 360 11.96 8.42 28.68
C MET A 360 11.48 6.98 28.54
N GLY A 361 12.39 6.01 28.68
CA GLY A 361 12.06 4.58 28.78
C GLY A 361 11.57 3.91 27.50
N PHE A 362 11.79 4.54 26.33
CA PHE A 362 11.42 4.02 25.01
C PHE A 362 12.63 3.50 24.23
N ASP A 363 12.46 2.36 23.58
CA ASP A 363 13.43 1.80 22.64
C ASP A 363 13.14 2.25 21.21
N SER A 364 11.88 2.58 20.91
CA SER A 364 11.46 3.06 19.59
C SER A 364 10.46 4.20 19.70
N ILE A 365 10.64 5.23 18.87
CA ILE A 365 9.68 6.33 18.72
C ILE A 365 9.32 6.47 17.25
N ASN A 366 8.04 6.31 16.94
CA ASN A 366 7.51 6.28 15.58
C ASN A 366 6.55 7.45 15.34
N PHE A 367 6.81 8.22 14.30
CA PHE A 367 6.01 9.38 13.92
C PHE A 367 5.18 9.08 12.67
N TYR A 368 3.90 9.40 12.75
CA TYR A 368 2.92 9.29 11.68
C TYR A 368 2.43 10.70 11.38
N LEU A 369 2.99 11.32 10.34
CA LEU A 369 2.72 12.72 10.03
C LEU A 369 1.23 12.89 9.68
N PRO A 370 0.43 13.69 10.42
CA PRO A 370 -1.02 13.79 10.22
C PRO A 370 -1.37 14.63 8.99
N ALA A 371 -2.58 14.47 8.46
CA ALA A 371 -3.05 15.18 7.26
C ALA A 371 -2.91 16.72 7.35
N ASN A 372 -3.08 17.28 8.55
CA ASN A 372 -2.96 18.71 8.80
C ASN A 372 -1.53 19.20 9.07
N ILE A 373 -0.50 18.36 8.88
CA ILE A 373 0.91 18.74 9.05
C ILE A 373 1.36 19.68 7.92
N ALA A 374 2.08 20.74 8.29
CA ALA A 374 2.65 21.72 7.38
C ALA A 374 4.17 21.81 7.54
N ASN A 375 4.83 22.44 6.57
CA ASN A 375 6.27 22.67 6.60
C ASN A 375 6.65 23.53 7.83
N GLY A 376 7.60 23.03 8.63
CA GLY A 376 8.07 23.66 9.86
C GLY A 376 7.25 23.34 11.11
N ASP A 377 6.18 22.55 11.00
CA ASP A 377 5.38 22.15 12.16
C ASP A 377 6.17 21.27 13.14
N LYS A 378 5.74 21.29 14.41
CA LYS A 378 6.30 20.47 15.48
C LYS A 378 5.32 19.36 15.88
N MET A 379 5.81 18.12 15.95
CA MET A 379 5.04 16.99 16.47
C MET A 379 5.04 16.99 18.00
N ILE A 380 6.22 16.87 18.62
CA ILE A 380 6.41 16.98 20.07
C ILE A 380 7.29 18.18 20.42
N THR A 381 6.85 18.96 21.41
CA THR A 381 7.66 19.97 22.08
C THR A 381 7.91 19.53 23.52
N VAL A 382 9.18 19.34 23.86
CA VAL A 382 9.65 19.07 25.22
C VAL A 382 10.04 20.40 25.85
N ALA A 383 9.35 20.80 26.91
CA ALA A 383 9.55 22.07 27.58
C ALA A 383 9.92 21.84 29.03
N ALA A 384 11.01 22.48 29.48
CA ALA A 384 11.37 22.50 30.89
C ALA A 384 10.24 23.11 31.72
N ASN A 385 10.08 22.61 32.94
CA ASN A 385 9.20 23.18 33.94
C ASN A 385 9.90 23.14 35.32
N THR A 386 9.17 23.43 36.40
CA THR A 386 9.76 23.44 37.75
C THR A 386 10.19 22.05 38.24
N GLU A 387 9.63 20.99 37.67
CA GLU A 387 9.85 19.59 38.06
C GLU A 387 10.88 18.88 37.17
N ILE A 388 10.98 19.28 35.89
CA ILE A 388 11.73 18.57 34.85
C ILE A 388 12.57 19.56 34.03
N ASP A 389 13.86 19.28 33.85
CA ASP A 389 14.83 20.16 33.17
C ASP A 389 14.60 20.29 31.64
N GLY A 390 13.76 19.44 31.06
CA GLY A 390 13.36 19.46 29.65
C GLY A 390 14.38 18.86 28.68
N THR A 391 15.45 18.23 29.17
CA THR A 391 16.45 17.57 28.33
C THR A 391 15.91 16.24 27.79
N VAL A 392 16.36 15.83 26.60
CA VAL A 392 15.93 14.57 25.98
C VAL A 392 17.15 13.71 25.65
N ASN A 393 17.15 12.45 26.10
CA ASN A 393 18.15 11.47 25.73
C ASN A 393 17.56 10.41 24.79
N LEU A 394 18.04 10.40 23.54
CA LEU A 394 17.66 9.45 22.49
C LEU A 394 18.80 8.48 22.13
N THR A 395 19.80 8.32 23.01
CA THR A 395 20.90 7.36 22.81
C THR A 395 20.32 5.94 22.80
N GLY A 396 20.63 5.14 21.78
CA GLY A 396 20.08 3.80 21.59
C GLY A 396 18.62 3.74 21.13
N VAL A 397 17.94 4.87 20.94
CA VAL A 397 16.53 4.92 20.55
C VAL A 397 16.38 4.87 19.03
N LYS A 398 15.55 3.95 18.53
CA LYS A 398 15.23 3.83 17.11
C LYS A 398 14.10 4.78 16.72
N LEU A 399 14.33 5.63 15.73
CA LEU A 399 13.37 6.63 15.27
C LEU A 399 12.72 6.22 13.95
N GLY A 400 11.39 6.15 13.91
CA GLY A 400 10.62 5.89 12.70
C GLY A 400 9.82 7.10 12.25
N VAL A 401 9.67 7.30 10.94
CA VAL A 401 8.74 8.30 10.41
C VAL A 401 8.05 7.78 9.15
N THR A 402 6.73 8.00 9.06
CA THR A 402 5.92 7.77 7.87
C THR A 402 4.83 8.84 7.75
N ALA A 403 4.20 8.96 6.60
CA ALA A 403 3.12 9.92 6.37
C ALA A 403 1.75 9.24 6.42
N LEU A 404 0.76 9.92 7.00
CA LEU A 404 -0.64 9.51 6.90
C LEU A 404 -1.28 10.04 5.62
N SER A 405 -2.41 9.45 5.25
CA SER A 405 -3.25 9.89 4.15
C SER A 405 -3.68 11.35 4.36
N GLY A 406 -3.63 12.15 3.30
CA GLY A 406 -3.97 13.57 3.34
C GLY A 406 -2.81 14.53 3.62
N VAL A 407 -1.60 14.04 3.93
CA VAL A 407 -0.41 14.88 4.04
C VAL A 407 -0.13 15.59 2.70
N THR A 408 0.18 16.88 2.74
CA THR A 408 0.42 17.72 1.55
C THR A 408 1.83 18.33 1.52
N LEU A 409 2.81 17.70 2.18
CA LEU A 409 4.19 18.18 2.18
C LEU A 409 4.85 18.00 0.79
N SER A 410 5.73 18.94 0.43
CA SER A 410 6.53 18.92 -0.79
C SER A 410 7.97 18.50 -0.51
N LYS A 411 8.69 18.04 -1.55
CA LYS A 411 10.13 17.76 -1.44
C LYS A 411 10.88 18.95 -0.86
N GLY A 412 11.76 18.68 0.10
CA GLY A 412 12.54 19.68 0.83
C GLY A 412 11.80 20.32 2.01
N ASN A 413 10.50 20.06 2.20
CA ASN A 413 9.83 20.44 3.43
C ASN A 413 10.38 19.64 4.61
N THR A 414 10.38 20.28 5.77
CA THR A 414 10.82 19.68 7.03
C THR A 414 9.69 19.73 8.05
N VAL A 415 9.66 18.74 8.93
CA VAL A 415 8.79 18.69 10.11
C VAL A 415 9.67 18.39 11.31
N THR A 416 9.55 19.18 12.38
CA THR A 416 10.26 18.91 13.63
C THR A 416 9.52 17.80 14.38
N LEU A 417 10.12 16.61 14.46
CA LEU A 417 9.55 15.48 15.17
C LEU A 417 9.62 15.69 16.68
N ILE A 418 10.77 16.14 17.18
CA ILE A 418 11.00 16.47 18.59
C ILE A 418 11.75 17.80 18.65
N SER A 419 11.24 18.75 19.44
CA SER A 419 11.90 20.00 19.78
C SER A 419 12.11 20.03 21.29
N ALA A 420 13.36 20.16 21.75
CA ALA A 420 13.70 20.25 23.17
C ALA A 420 14.77 21.33 23.37
N PRO A 421 14.38 22.58 23.70
CA PRO A 421 15.30 23.70 23.83
C PRO A 421 16.42 23.49 24.86
N ALA A 422 16.18 22.67 25.89
CA ALA A 422 17.19 22.32 26.89
C ALA A 422 18.28 21.36 26.33
N GLY A 423 18.04 20.75 25.17
CA GLY A 423 19.00 19.93 24.44
C GLY A 423 18.55 18.48 24.22
N ILE A 424 19.05 17.90 23.13
CA ILE A 424 18.85 16.49 22.75
C ILE A 424 20.20 15.79 22.64
N THR A 425 20.36 14.68 23.35
CA THR A 425 21.51 13.76 23.21
C THR A 425 21.12 12.57 22.33
N THR A 426 22.01 12.13 21.44
CA THR A 426 21.77 11.05 20.47
C THR A 426 23.04 10.23 20.27
N ASP A 427 22.92 9.05 19.66
CA ASP A 427 24.07 8.35 19.08
C ASP A 427 24.76 9.19 17.99
N THR A 428 26.02 8.87 17.68
CA THR A 428 26.79 9.51 16.60
C THR A 428 26.09 9.38 15.25
N THR A 429 25.43 8.26 15.01
CA THR A 429 24.55 8.02 13.85
C THR A 429 23.18 7.66 14.38
N LEU A 430 22.15 8.38 13.95
CA LEU A 430 20.78 8.08 14.37
C LEU A 430 20.36 6.69 13.88
N SER A 431 19.83 5.88 14.79
CA SER A 431 19.17 4.62 14.46
C SER A 431 17.78 4.93 13.91
N THR A 432 17.52 4.60 12.64
CA THR A 432 16.23 4.88 12.00
C THR A 432 15.50 3.60 11.59
N ALA A 433 14.18 3.58 11.76
CA ALA A 433 13.32 2.53 11.23
C ALA A 433 13.09 2.73 9.72
N ASP A 434 12.97 1.62 8.99
CA ASP A 434 12.47 1.65 7.62
C ASP A 434 10.99 2.07 7.64
N SER A 435 10.65 3.17 6.96
CA SER A 435 9.29 3.71 6.90
C SER A 435 8.25 2.69 6.42
N SER A 436 8.65 1.68 5.64
CA SER A 436 7.75 0.60 5.20
C SER A 436 7.32 -0.32 6.34
N THR A 437 8.13 -0.47 7.40
CA THR A 437 7.80 -1.27 8.59
C THR A 437 6.73 -0.63 9.47
N LEU A 438 6.43 0.65 9.24
CA LEU A 438 5.37 1.39 9.90
C LEU A 438 4.01 1.27 9.18
N GLY A 439 3.99 0.66 7.99
CA GLY A 439 2.78 0.48 7.19
C GLY A 439 1.81 -0.50 7.84
N SER A 440 0.55 -0.09 8.03
CA SER A 440 -0.55 -0.89 8.59
C SER A 440 -0.53 -1.14 10.11
N ALA A 441 -0.09 -0.15 10.89
CA ALA A 441 -0.16 -0.25 12.35
C ALA A 441 -1.62 -0.27 12.84
N SER A 442 -2.02 -1.34 13.56
CA SER A 442 -3.41 -1.62 13.94
C SER A 442 -4.05 -0.54 14.81
N PHE A 443 -3.26 0.19 15.61
CA PHE A 443 -3.77 1.26 16.47
C PHE A 443 -4.32 2.46 15.67
N LEU A 444 -3.88 2.66 14.41
CA LEU A 444 -4.35 3.75 13.55
C LEU A 444 -5.81 3.59 13.15
N ALA A 445 -6.31 2.35 13.09
CA ALA A 445 -7.71 2.05 12.79
C ALA A 445 -8.68 2.65 13.82
N LEU A 446 -8.23 2.88 15.08
CA LEU A 446 -9.04 3.49 16.13
C LEU A 446 -9.45 4.94 15.83
N ALA A 447 -8.70 5.64 14.96
CA ALA A 447 -8.99 7.00 14.53
C ALA A 447 -9.24 7.11 13.01
N ASN A 448 -9.48 5.97 12.33
CA ASN A 448 -9.63 5.92 10.87
C ASN A 448 -8.44 6.55 10.11
N LEU A 449 -7.23 6.30 10.57
CA LEU A 449 -6.01 6.82 9.96
C LEU A 449 -5.34 5.72 9.13
N ASP A 450 -4.85 6.09 7.94
CA ASP A 450 -4.13 5.19 7.04
C ASP A 450 -2.77 5.80 6.69
N THR A 451 -1.74 4.97 6.57
CA THR A 451 -0.41 5.39 6.09
C THR A 451 -0.36 5.44 4.57
N VAL A 452 0.45 6.34 4.01
CA VAL A 452 0.75 6.41 2.57
C VAL A 452 2.24 6.16 2.31
N ASN A 453 2.54 5.47 1.23
CA ASN A 453 3.92 5.16 0.81
C ASN A 453 4.45 6.14 -0.25
N THR A 454 3.80 7.29 -0.42
CA THR A 454 4.19 8.33 -1.39
C THR A 454 5.41 9.12 -0.92
N TYR A 455 5.73 9.10 0.37
CA TYR A 455 6.81 9.90 0.92
C TYR A 455 8.06 9.07 1.18
N THR A 456 9.20 9.55 0.69
CA THR A 456 10.52 9.15 1.19
C THR A 456 10.98 10.23 2.16
N LEU A 457 11.21 9.84 3.41
CA LEU A 457 11.52 10.73 4.52
C LEU A 457 12.86 10.36 5.13
N SER A 458 13.74 11.34 5.35
CA SER A 458 14.96 11.17 6.13
C SER A 458 14.81 11.80 7.51
N ILE A 459 15.39 11.16 8.54
CA ILE A 459 15.45 11.72 9.89
C ILE A 459 16.86 12.23 10.13
N SER A 460 16.98 13.44 10.66
CA SER A 460 18.27 14.02 11.04
C SER A 460 18.15 14.88 12.30
N LYS A 461 19.28 15.07 12.98
CA LYS A 461 19.39 16.03 14.07
C LYS A 461 19.69 17.41 13.48
N SER A 462 18.95 18.43 13.91
CA SER A 462 19.15 19.83 13.55
C SER A 462 19.55 20.61 14.79
N GLY A 463 20.75 21.18 14.79
CA GLY A 463 21.30 21.87 15.96
C GLY A 463 21.47 20.96 17.18
N THR A 464 21.35 21.54 18.37
CA THR A 464 21.46 20.83 19.65
C THR A 464 20.11 20.41 20.23
N ASP A 465 19.00 20.87 19.64
CA ASP A 465 17.69 20.94 20.28
C ASP A 465 16.53 20.39 19.42
N ALA A 466 16.80 19.85 18.21
CA ALA A 466 15.75 19.33 17.35
C ALA A 466 16.10 18.02 16.61
N ILE A 467 15.10 17.15 16.49
CA ILE A 467 15.05 16.06 15.52
C ILE A 467 14.04 16.43 14.43
N ILE A 468 14.45 16.36 13.17
CA ILE A 468 13.64 16.73 12.02
C ILE A 468 13.46 15.55 11.07
N ALA A 469 12.29 15.48 10.44
CA ALA A 469 12.05 14.71 9.24
C ALA A 469 12.11 15.63 8.03
N THR A 470 12.84 15.25 6.98
CA THR A 470 12.91 15.95 5.71
C THR A 470 12.25 15.12 4.63
N VAL A 471 11.44 15.76 3.79
CA VAL A 471 10.89 15.09 2.60
C VAL A 471 11.95 15.01 1.51
N ASP A 472 12.60 13.85 1.38
CA ASP A 472 13.62 13.61 0.36
C ASP A 472 12.98 13.48 -1.03
N ASN A 473 11.82 12.81 -1.09
CA ASN A 473 11.06 12.62 -2.31
C ASN A 473 9.57 12.45 -2.01
N VAL A 474 8.75 12.89 -2.97
CA VAL A 474 7.33 12.55 -3.02
C VAL A 474 7.13 11.72 -4.28
N SER A 475 7.14 10.41 -4.11
CA SER A 475 6.78 9.46 -5.15
C SER A 475 5.31 9.64 -5.49
N SER A 476 5.01 10.01 -6.73
CA SER A 476 3.67 9.85 -7.27
C SER A 476 3.27 8.40 -7.08
N SER A 477 2.22 8.12 -6.31
CA SER A 477 1.73 6.77 -6.05
C SER A 477 1.53 6.02 -7.37
N SER A 478 2.53 5.24 -7.77
CA SER A 478 2.41 4.22 -8.81
C SER A 478 1.97 2.94 -8.13
N THR A 479 0.70 2.84 -7.78
CA THR A 479 0.13 1.55 -7.36
C THR A 479 -0.17 0.75 -8.62
N GLY A 480 0.83 0.01 -9.08
CA GLY A 480 0.60 -1.21 -9.82
C GLY A 480 0.06 -2.25 -8.83
N GLY A 481 -1.26 -2.44 -8.82
CA GLY A 481 -1.93 -3.40 -7.95
C GLY A 481 -3.44 -3.27 -8.06
N SER A 482 -4.04 -4.23 -8.75
CA SER A 482 -5.49 -4.41 -8.85
C SER A 482 -6.10 -4.64 -7.47
N GLY A 483 -6.81 -3.63 -6.95
CA GLY A 483 -7.63 -3.72 -5.75
C GLY A 483 -8.65 -2.59 -5.78
N GLU A 484 -9.91 -2.94 -6.01
CA GLU A 484 -11.03 -2.01 -5.92
C GLU A 484 -11.14 -1.44 -4.50
N SER A 485 -11.02 -0.11 -4.36
CA SER A 485 -11.72 0.64 -3.32
C SER A 485 -11.95 2.08 -3.78
N SER A 486 -13.24 2.41 -3.79
CA SER A 486 -13.82 3.63 -4.35
C SER A 486 -13.58 4.83 -3.46
N SER A 487 -12.84 5.83 -3.96
CA SER A 487 -12.93 7.23 -3.53
C SER A 487 -12.91 8.10 -4.80
N SER A 488 -14.10 8.49 -5.24
CA SER A 488 -14.40 8.92 -6.62
C SER A 488 -14.04 10.37 -6.97
N SER A 489 -13.35 11.11 -6.10
CA SER A 489 -13.04 12.53 -6.34
C SER A 489 -11.57 12.79 -6.71
N SER A 490 -10.64 11.99 -6.19
CA SER A 490 -9.19 12.13 -6.44
C SER A 490 -8.72 11.31 -7.66
N SER A 491 -9.40 10.19 -7.94
CA SER A 491 -9.13 9.36 -9.13
C SER A 491 -9.39 10.12 -10.43
N THR A 492 -10.54 10.80 -10.57
CA THR A 492 -10.90 11.54 -11.79
C THR A 492 -9.91 12.66 -12.12
N VAL A 493 -9.43 13.41 -11.12
CA VAL A 493 -8.46 14.50 -11.35
C VAL A 493 -7.11 13.94 -11.82
N ASN A 494 -6.63 12.86 -11.21
CA ASN A 494 -5.41 12.20 -11.65
C ASN A 494 -5.57 11.54 -13.02
N ASP A 495 -6.77 11.04 -13.32
CA ASP A 495 -7.04 10.42 -14.61
C ASP A 495 -7.05 11.44 -15.75
N VAL A 496 -7.61 12.62 -15.51
CA VAL A 496 -7.56 13.76 -16.42
C VAL A 496 -6.11 14.23 -16.60
N LYS A 497 -5.35 14.43 -15.51
CA LYS A 497 -3.94 14.84 -15.57
C LYS A 497 -3.07 13.85 -16.31
N LYS A 498 -3.30 12.54 -16.17
CA LYS A 498 -2.55 11.52 -16.89
C LYS A 498 -2.93 11.52 -18.37
N SER A 499 -4.22 11.63 -18.70
CA SER A 499 -4.70 11.68 -20.08
C SER A 499 -4.05 12.83 -20.86
N THR A 500 -3.86 14.00 -20.24
CA THR A 500 -3.14 15.13 -20.85
C THR A 500 -1.64 14.90 -21.08
N VAL A 501 -1.07 13.76 -20.65
CA VAL A 501 0.34 13.39 -20.91
C VAL A 501 0.45 12.21 -21.89
N GLU A 502 -0.61 11.41 -22.07
CA GLU A 502 -0.64 10.30 -23.03
C GLU A 502 -0.24 10.68 -24.47
N PRO A 503 -0.49 11.91 -24.98
CA PRO A 503 0.00 12.34 -26.30
C PRO A 503 1.52 12.25 -26.46
N ARG A 504 2.28 12.36 -25.37
CA ARG A 504 3.74 12.17 -25.36
C ARG A 504 4.10 10.71 -25.68
N ALA A 505 3.35 9.74 -25.14
CA ALA A 505 3.54 8.32 -25.45
C ALA A 505 3.10 7.99 -26.89
N ALA A 506 2.01 8.61 -27.36
CA ALA A 506 1.56 8.50 -28.75
C ALA A 506 2.64 8.97 -29.74
N THR A 507 3.20 10.15 -29.47
CA THR A 507 4.23 10.77 -30.31
C THR A 507 5.53 9.99 -30.28
N LEU A 508 5.98 9.55 -29.10
CA LEU A 508 7.14 8.66 -28.97
C LEU A 508 6.93 7.35 -29.73
N SER A 509 5.71 6.79 -29.70
CA SER A 509 5.37 5.60 -30.49
C SER A 509 5.50 5.85 -31.99
N ALA A 510 5.00 6.98 -32.51
CA ALA A 510 5.16 7.33 -33.92
C ALA A 510 6.64 7.51 -34.32
N LEU A 511 7.44 8.16 -33.47
CA LEU A 511 8.87 8.35 -33.69
C LEU A 511 9.64 7.02 -33.67
N THR A 512 9.38 6.14 -32.71
CA THR A 512 10.04 4.83 -32.62
C THR A 512 9.67 3.92 -33.80
N GLN A 513 8.42 3.99 -34.28
CA GLN A 513 7.99 3.33 -35.50
C GLN A 513 8.75 3.84 -36.74
N GLY A 514 9.02 5.15 -36.82
CA GLY A 514 9.90 5.71 -37.87
C GLY A 514 11.31 5.12 -37.83
N SER A 515 11.88 4.92 -36.62
CA SER A 515 13.18 4.25 -36.48
C SER A 515 13.15 2.83 -37.01
N ASP A 516 12.09 2.09 -36.63
CA ASP A 516 11.91 0.70 -37.00
C ASP A 516 11.76 0.55 -38.50
N PHE A 517 10.98 1.46 -39.11
CA PHE A 517 10.72 1.50 -40.53
C PHE A 517 11.99 1.83 -41.35
N LEU A 518 12.83 2.76 -40.87
CA LEU A 518 14.13 3.03 -41.48
C LEU A 518 15.08 1.84 -41.35
N ALA A 519 15.18 1.24 -40.16
CA ALA A 519 16.06 0.11 -39.86
C ALA A 519 15.63 -1.22 -40.52
N SER A 520 14.43 -1.30 -41.08
CA SER A 520 13.95 -2.40 -41.91
C SER A 520 13.84 -1.96 -43.38
N SER A 521 12.66 -1.49 -43.78
CA SER A 521 12.30 -1.13 -45.15
C SER A 521 13.23 -0.07 -45.73
N GLY A 522 13.64 0.93 -44.96
CA GLY A 522 14.57 1.97 -45.45
C GLY A 522 15.91 1.40 -45.95
N PHE A 523 16.59 0.59 -45.13
CA PHE A 523 17.81 -0.11 -45.56
C PHE A 523 17.57 -1.08 -46.69
N SER A 524 16.48 -1.85 -46.64
CA SER A 524 16.16 -2.81 -47.69
C SER A 524 15.93 -2.12 -49.04
N GLN A 525 15.18 -1.03 -49.08
CA GLN A 525 14.92 -0.28 -50.32
C GLN A 525 16.18 0.45 -50.82
N ALA A 526 16.99 1.03 -49.94
CA ALA A 526 18.27 1.61 -50.30
C ALA A 526 19.21 0.57 -50.95
N ALA A 527 19.32 -0.63 -50.35
CA ALA A 527 20.15 -1.71 -50.89
C ALA A 527 19.61 -2.22 -52.24
N ASN A 528 18.29 -2.43 -52.33
CA ASN A 528 17.63 -2.86 -53.57
C ASN A 528 17.87 -1.86 -54.70
N ALA A 529 17.71 -0.55 -54.42
CA ALA A 529 17.93 0.53 -55.38
C ALA A 529 19.32 0.49 -56.01
N VAL A 530 20.36 0.44 -55.18
CA VAL A 530 21.74 0.41 -55.68
C VAL A 530 22.05 -0.90 -56.40
N SER A 531 21.52 -2.03 -55.92
CA SER A 531 21.70 -3.33 -56.57
C SER A 531 21.08 -3.39 -57.96
N LEU A 532 19.90 -2.76 -58.15
CA LEU A 532 19.23 -2.70 -59.43
C LEU A 532 19.98 -1.78 -60.40
N ALA A 533 20.39 -0.59 -59.95
CA ALA A 533 21.18 0.34 -60.76
C ALA A 533 22.49 -0.29 -61.25
N ALA A 534 23.14 -1.11 -60.41
CA ALA A 534 24.34 -1.86 -60.80
C ALA A 534 24.04 -2.97 -61.84
N ALA A 535 22.93 -3.68 -61.70
CA ALA A 535 22.53 -4.73 -62.66
C ALA A 535 22.16 -4.16 -64.04
N GLU A 536 21.47 -3.01 -64.08
CA GLU A 536 21.14 -2.30 -65.33
C GLU A 536 22.39 -1.80 -66.05
N ALA A 537 23.38 -1.27 -65.32
CA ALA A 537 24.65 -0.83 -65.89
C ALA A 537 25.43 -1.99 -66.57
N GLN A 538 25.27 -3.22 -66.08
CA GLN A 538 25.90 -4.41 -66.67
C GLN A 538 25.19 -4.92 -67.95
N GLN A 539 23.92 -4.58 -68.17
CA GLN A 539 23.19 -4.97 -69.39
C GLN A 539 23.47 -4.05 -70.60
N GLY A 540 24.08 -2.87 -70.38
CA GLY A 540 24.35 -1.86 -71.41
C GLY A 540 25.66 -2.02 -72.21
N GLY A 541 26.43 -3.11 -72.04
CA GLY A 541 27.62 -3.39 -72.85
C GLY A 541 28.85 -2.48 -72.64
N ALA A 542 28.83 -1.54 -71.69
CA ALA A 542 29.98 -0.74 -71.33
C ALA A 542 30.83 -1.44 -70.25
N ALA A 543 32.15 -1.50 -70.45
CA ALA A 543 33.11 -2.01 -69.47
C ALA A 543 32.87 -1.40 -68.09
N ALA A 544 32.77 -2.26 -67.07
CA ALA A 544 32.54 -1.99 -65.65
C ALA A 544 32.68 -0.51 -65.23
N ILE A 545 31.62 0.28 -65.45
CA ILE A 545 31.49 1.58 -64.83
C ILE A 545 31.23 1.32 -63.36
N SER A 546 32.18 1.66 -62.50
CA SER A 546 31.95 1.73 -61.06
C SER A 546 30.74 2.65 -60.84
N THR A 547 29.61 2.12 -60.39
CA THR A 547 28.42 2.92 -60.06
C THR A 547 28.68 3.69 -58.78
N ASN A 548 29.52 4.72 -58.87
CA ASN A 548 29.93 5.61 -57.78
C ASN A 548 28.88 6.72 -57.54
N SER A 549 27.66 6.57 -58.07
CA SER A 549 26.57 7.55 -58.03
C SER A 549 25.55 7.22 -56.94
N PHE A 550 24.92 8.28 -56.43
CA PHE A 550 23.78 8.17 -55.52
C PHE A 550 22.53 7.75 -56.29
N THR A 551 21.85 6.71 -55.82
CA THR A 551 20.60 6.18 -56.39
C THR A 551 19.43 6.55 -55.49
N PRO A 552 18.34 7.16 -56.01
CA PRO A 552 17.18 7.48 -55.20
C PRO A 552 16.48 6.21 -54.71
N PHE A 553 15.92 6.26 -53.51
CA PHE A 553 15.04 5.22 -52.96
C PHE A 553 13.86 5.85 -52.23
N ALA A 554 12.75 5.11 -52.19
CA ALA A 554 11.59 5.43 -51.38
C ALA A 554 11.07 4.17 -50.69
N ALA A 555 10.58 4.33 -49.47
CA ALA A 555 9.89 3.28 -48.73
C ALA A 555 8.67 3.89 -48.05
N THR A 556 7.53 3.19 -48.09
CA THR A 556 6.34 3.64 -47.39
C THR A 556 5.65 2.52 -46.61
N GLY A 557 4.93 2.86 -45.55
CA GLY A 557 4.24 1.88 -44.71
C GLY A 557 3.08 2.49 -43.94
N GLY A 558 2.17 1.62 -43.53
CA GLY A 558 1.04 1.95 -42.67
C GLY A 558 1.05 1.08 -41.41
N GLN A 559 0.52 1.61 -40.32
CA GLN A 559 0.54 0.94 -39.03
C GLN A 559 -0.75 1.18 -38.24
N LYS A 560 -1.14 0.17 -37.47
CA LYS A 560 -2.15 0.26 -36.43
C LYS A 560 -1.59 -0.42 -35.19
N MET A 561 -1.23 0.38 -34.19
CA MET A 561 -0.47 -0.05 -33.01
C MET A 561 -1.12 0.44 -31.73
N ARG A 562 -1.19 -0.44 -30.72
CA ARG A 562 -1.53 -0.13 -29.34
C ARG A 562 -0.27 -0.14 -28.50
N ALA A 563 -0.06 0.93 -27.75
CA ALA A 563 1.00 1.06 -26.77
C ALA A 563 0.41 1.04 -25.36
N ASN A 564 0.80 0.05 -24.55
CA ASN A 564 0.30 -0.09 -23.17
C ASN A 564 1.10 0.80 -22.21
N SER A 565 0.68 2.07 -22.11
CA SER A 565 1.31 3.14 -21.33
C SER A 565 1.03 3.11 -19.82
N GLY A 566 0.20 2.17 -19.37
CA GLY A 566 -0.38 2.10 -18.02
C GLY A 566 -1.90 2.08 -18.08
N SER A 567 -2.49 2.76 -19.06
CA SER A 567 -3.81 2.42 -19.60
C SER A 567 -3.63 1.94 -21.04
N HIS A 568 -3.76 2.79 -22.07
CA HIS A 568 -3.22 2.53 -23.41
C HIS A 568 -3.43 3.71 -24.36
N VAL A 569 -2.62 3.74 -25.43
CA VAL A 569 -2.78 4.61 -26.59
C VAL A 569 -2.88 3.75 -27.84
N ASP A 570 -3.93 3.95 -28.63
CA ASP A 570 -4.06 3.40 -29.98
C ASP A 570 -3.59 4.42 -30.99
N THR A 571 -2.74 4.00 -31.93
CA THR A 571 -2.19 4.83 -32.99
C THR A 571 -2.48 4.21 -34.34
N LYS A 572 -2.85 5.04 -35.31
CA LYS A 572 -2.98 4.68 -36.72
C LYS A 572 -2.16 5.67 -37.51
N GLY A 573 -1.22 5.20 -38.31
CA GLY A 573 -0.31 6.11 -38.98
C GLY A 573 0.28 5.58 -40.27
N TYR A 574 0.98 6.50 -40.91
CA TYR A 574 1.68 6.34 -42.16
C TYR A 574 3.11 6.83 -41.99
N CYS A 575 4.07 6.10 -42.56
CA CYS A 575 5.49 6.46 -42.59
C CYS A 575 6.00 6.49 -44.04
N LEU A 576 6.91 7.40 -44.31
CA LEU A 576 7.59 7.59 -45.59
C LEU A 576 9.08 7.88 -45.34
N ASN A 577 9.94 7.14 -46.01
CA ASN A 577 11.36 7.44 -46.13
C ASN A 577 11.68 7.70 -47.60
N VAL A 578 12.33 8.82 -47.90
CA VAL A 578 12.86 9.14 -49.23
C VAL A 578 14.30 9.52 -49.07
N GLY A 579 15.19 8.98 -49.90
CA GLY A 579 16.60 9.30 -49.78
C GLY A 579 17.40 8.94 -51.01
N PHE A 580 18.70 9.12 -50.87
CA PHE A 580 19.68 8.71 -51.87
C PHE A 580 20.65 7.76 -51.21
N ALA A 581 20.96 6.65 -51.88
CA ALA A 581 21.86 5.63 -51.37
C ALA A 581 23.00 5.36 -52.36
N LYS A 582 24.17 5.06 -51.82
CA LYS A 582 25.36 4.69 -52.59
C LYS A 582 26.02 3.48 -51.95
N GLU A 583 26.45 2.52 -52.77
CA GLU A 583 27.23 1.37 -52.32
C GLU A 583 28.67 1.47 -52.85
N THR A 584 29.64 1.40 -51.94
CA THR A 584 31.07 1.42 -52.28
C THR A 584 31.72 0.13 -51.80
N ALA A 585 32.44 -0.57 -52.69
CA ALA A 585 33.26 -1.72 -52.30
C ALA A 585 34.51 -1.27 -51.53
N ASN A 586 34.90 -2.03 -50.51
CA ASN A 586 36.13 -1.83 -49.74
C ASN A 586 36.81 -3.18 -49.44
N LYS A 587 38.00 -3.15 -48.80
CA LYS A 587 38.80 -4.36 -48.51
C LYS A 587 38.02 -5.42 -47.72
N ASN A 588 37.06 -5.00 -46.91
CA ASN A 588 36.33 -5.88 -45.99
C ASN A 588 34.96 -6.30 -46.55
N GLY A 589 34.46 -5.70 -47.63
CA GLY A 589 33.15 -5.96 -48.22
C GLY A 589 32.54 -4.75 -48.91
N LYS A 590 31.31 -4.38 -48.55
CA LYS A 590 30.52 -3.30 -49.18
C LYS A 590 29.95 -2.34 -48.14
N LEU A 591 30.10 -1.04 -48.37
CA LEU A 591 29.50 0.03 -47.56
C LEU A 591 28.34 0.68 -48.32
N LEU A 592 27.11 0.48 -47.83
CA LEU A 592 25.92 1.21 -48.25
C LEU A 592 25.75 2.44 -47.35
N PHE A 593 25.57 3.63 -47.91
CA PHE A 593 25.33 4.83 -47.12
C PHE A 593 24.57 5.91 -47.89
N GLY A 594 23.94 6.83 -47.17
CA GLY A 594 23.41 8.04 -47.77
C GLY A 594 22.42 8.82 -46.91
N PRO A 595 22.02 10.02 -47.36
CA PRO A 595 21.04 10.85 -46.68
C PRO A 595 19.61 10.31 -46.86
N VAL A 596 18.77 10.52 -45.84
CA VAL A 596 17.35 10.16 -45.83
C VAL A 596 16.53 11.30 -45.25
N VAL A 597 15.37 11.54 -45.83
CA VAL A 597 14.29 12.38 -45.30
C VAL A 597 13.17 11.46 -44.86
N GLU A 598 12.64 11.71 -43.68
CA GLU A 598 11.52 10.94 -43.12
C GLU A 598 10.31 11.83 -42.89
N TYR A 599 9.13 11.26 -43.11
CA TYR A 599 7.85 11.87 -42.77
C TYR A 599 6.91 10.81 -42.21
N GLY A 600 6.22 11.15 -41.13
CA GLY A 600 5.16 10.33 -40.59
C GLY A 600 3.97 11.17 -40.17
N ARG A 601 2.77 10.61 -40.35
CA ARG A 601 1.51 11.22 -39.88
C ARG A 601 0.57 10.16 -39.36
N GLY A 602 -0.27 10.51 -38.41
CA GLY A 602 -1.24 9.59 -37.85
C GLY A 602 -2.28 10.26 -36.97
N THR A 603 -3.21 9.44 -36.52
CA THR A 603 -4.16 9.77 -35.46
C THR A 603 -3.89 8.86 -34.27
N TYR A 604 -4.26 9.32 -33.09
CA TYR A 604 -4.21 8.51 -31.90
C TYR A 604 -5.43 8.73 -31.01
N ASP A 605 -5.78 7.65 -30.32
CA ASP A 605 -6.83 7.60 -29.31
C ASP A 605 -6.14 7.21 -27.99
N SER A 606 -6.23 8.07 -26.98
CA SER A 606 -5.72 7.83 -25.63
C SER A 606 -6.86 7.47 -24.69
N TYR A 607 -6.62 6.49 -23.84
CA TYR A 607 -7.59 6.02 -22.86
C TYR A 607 -6.91 6.02 -21.51
N ASN A 608 -7.53 6.60 -20.49
CA ASN A 608 -7.13 6.44 -19.10
C ASN A 608 -8.37 6.39 -18.20
N ASN A 609 -8.74 5.17 -17.78
CA ASN A 609 -10.02 4.87 -17.14
C ASN A 609 -11.18 5.43 -17.98
N ASP A 610 -12.04 6.26 -17.40
CA ASP A 610 -13.19 6.88 -18.09
C ASP A 610 -12.82 8.10 -18.94
N VAL A 611 -11.55 8.55 -18.90
CA VAL A 611 -11.09 9.69 -19.69
C VAL A 611 -10.60 9.21 -21.06
N HIS A 612 -11.23 9.73 -22.09
CA HIS A 612 -10.86 9.53 -23.48
C HIS A 612 -10.37 10.85 -24.09
N GLY A 613 -9.20 10.83 -24.70
CA GLY A 613 -8.69 11.96 -25.46
C GLY A 613 -8.17 11.51 -26.81
N ASP A 614 -8.40 12.30 -27.83
CA ASP A 614 -8.02 12.01 -29.20
C ASP A 614 -7.12 13.12 -29.78
N GLY A 615 -6.41 12.78 -30.85
CA GLY A 615 -5.59 13.74 -31.55
C GLY A 615 -4.90 13.19 -32.79
N LYS A 616 -4.10 14.05 -33.40
CA LYS A 616 -3.28 13.82 -34.57
C LYS A 616 -1.83 14.01 -34.18
N SER A 617 -0.94 13.20 -34.76
CA SER A 617 0.50 13.38 -34.63
C SER A 617 1.14 13.35 -36.00
N HIS A 618 2.16 14.17 -36.18
CA HIS A 618 3.04 14.08 -37.33
C HIS A 618 4.47 14.40 -36.95
N TYR A 619 5.41 13.93 -37.77
CA TYR A 619 6.81 14.27 -37.65
C TYR A 619 7.45 14.33 -39.03
N TRP A 620 8.49 15.13 -39.13
CA TRP A 620 9.39 15.12 -40.28
C TRP A 620 10.81 15.29 -39.79
N GLY A 621 11.76 14.71 -40.51
CA GLY A 621 13.15 14.77 -40.13
C GLY A 621 14.09 14.50 -41.29
N ILE A 622 15.36 14.79 -41.02
CA ILE A 622 16.46 14.48 -41.91
C ILE A 622 17.45 13.59 -41.15
N GLY A 623 18.15 12.73 -41.88
CA GLY A 623 19.09 11.82 -41.28
C GLY A 623 20.08 11.26 -42.27
N MET A 624 20.99 10.45 -41.74
CA MET A 624 21.95 9.68 -42.50
C MET A 624 21.89 8.23 -42.06
N MET A 625 22.10 7.31 -42.99
CA MET A 625 22.14 5.87 -42.76
C MET A 625 23.41 5.28 -43.36
N ALA A 626 23.94 4.24 -42.71
CA ALA A 626 25.08 3.48 -43.21
C ALA A 626 24.99 2.00 -42.78
N ARG A 627 25.41 1.09 -43.66
CA ARG A 627 25.56 -0.34 -43.39
C ARG A 627 26.81 -0.85 -44.09
N GLN A 628 27.74 -1.40 -43.32
CA GLN A 628 28.84 -2.19 -43.85
C GLN A 628 28.45 -3.66 -43.83
N THR A 629 28.52 -4.33 -44.97
CA THR A 629 28.37 -5.78 -45.10
C THR A 629 29.72 -6.38 -45.45
N ASN A 630 30.28 -7.18 -44.57
CA ASN A 630 31.55 -7.85 -44.77
C ASN A 630 31.42 -9.06 -45.70
N ASN A 631 32.54 -9.49 -46.28
CA ASN A 631 32.62 -10.63 -47.19
C ASN A 631 32.18 -11.96 -46.55
N ASP A 632 32.31 -12.08 -45.22
CA ASP A 632 31.91 -13.25 -44.43
C ASP A 632 30.43 -13.21 -43.97
N GLY A 633 29.67 -12.20 -44.42
CA GLY A 633 28.25 -12.02 -44.14
C GLY A 633 27.94 -11.30 -42.83
N ILE A 634 28.95 -10.94 -42.01
CA ILE A 634 28.75 -10.06 -40.85
C ILE A 634 28.43 -8.65 -41.36
N TYR A 635 27.44 -7.99 -40.77
CA TYR A 635 27.16 -6.59 -41.05
C TYR A 635 27.02 -5.79 -39.77
N TYR A 636 27.31 -4.50 -39.88
CA TYR A 636 26.96 -3.52 -38.87
C TYR A 636 26.36 -2.29 -39.54
N GLU A 637 25.36 -1.74 -38.90
CA GLU A 637 24.55 -0.65 -39.44
C GLU A 637 24.26 0.41 -38.39
N GLY A 638 23.90 1.59 -38.86
CA GLY A 638 23.32 2.60 -38.00
C GLY A 638 22.71 3.75 -38.78
N SER A 639 21.90 4.52 -38.08
CA SER A 639 21.44 5.82 -38.55
C SER A 639 21.41 6.83 -37.44
N LEU A 640 21.48 8.10 -37.83
CA LEU A 640 21.20 9.26 -37.00
C LEU A 640 20.17 10.11 -37.73
N ARG A 641 19.10 10.49 -37.05
CA ARG A 641 18.01 11.29 -37.58
C ARG A 641 17.55 12.32 -36.55
N GLY A 642 17.11 13.48 -37.03
CA GLY A 642 16.62 14.55 -36.19
C GLY A 642 15.61 15.41 -36.93
N GLY A 643 14.67 16.00 -36.19
CA GLY A 643 13.56 16.70 -36.81
C GLY A 643 12.59 17.32 -35.83
N ARG A 644 11.40 17.62 -36.33
CA ARG A 644 10.29 18.17 -35.55
C ARG A 644 9.14 17.18 -35.53
N SER A 645 8.46 17.14 -34.39
CA SER A 645 7.21 16.42 -34.23
C SER A 645 6.19 17.33 -33.60
N SER A 646 4.96 17.28 -34.10
CA SER A 646 3.84 18.01 -33.56
C SER A 646 2.66 17.08 -33.30
N SER A 647 1.92 17.39 -32.25
CA SER A 647 0.72 16.67 -31.84
C SER A 647 -0.32 17.65 -31.30
N ASP A 648 -1.59 17.43 -31.63
CA ASP A 648 -2.72 18.07 -30.95
C ASP A 648 -3.34 17.09 -29.93
N TYR A 649 -4.08 17.61 -28.96
CA TYR A 649 -4.87 16.84 -27.99
C TYR A 649 -6.21 17.52 -27.77
N SER A 650 -7.28 16.72 -27.67
CA SER A 650 -8.63 17.17 -27.34
C SER A 650 -9.31 16.14 -26.44
N SER A 651 -9.99 16.59 -25.39
CA SER A 651 -10.82 15.75 -24.54
C SER A 651 -11.95 16.53 -23.88
N ASN A 652 -13.12 15.89 -23.76
CA ASN A 652 -14.26 16.39 -22.99
C ASN A 652 -14.34 15.61 -21.68
N VAL A 653 -14.10 16.28 -20.55
CA VAL A 653 -14.02 15.65 -19.23
C VAL A 653 -14.91 16.37 -18.24
N THR A 654 -15.26 15.69 -17.14
CA THR A 654 -15.94 16.34 -16.01
C THR A 654 -14.95 16.44 -14.86
N VAL A 655 -14.55 17.66 -14.48
CA VAL A 655 -13.63 17.91 -13.37
C VAL A 655 -14.44 18.48 -12.21
N LEU A 656 -14.49 17.77 -11.08
CA LEU A 656 -15.25 18.18 -9.89
C LEU A 656 -16.73 18.51 -10.19
N GLY A 657 -17.36 17.75 -11.09
CA GLY A 657 -18.75 17.95 -11.49
C GLY A 657 -18.98 19.02 -12.57
N VAL A 658 -17.92 19.65 -13.09
CA VAL A 658 -18.02 20.69 -14.14
C VAL A 658 -17.54 20.13 -15.49
N PRO A 659 -18.41 20.11 -16.54
CA PRO A 659 -17.99 19.80 -17.90
C PRO A 659 -16.90 20.76 -18.37
N THR A 660 -15.75 20.22 -18.73
CA THR A 660 -14.55 20.96 -19.10
C THR A 660 -14.00 20.40 -20.40
N HIS A 661 -13.75 21.29 -21.36
CA HIS A 661 -13.05 20.94 -22.59
C HIS A 661 -11.56 21.26 -22.43
N ILE A 662 -10.71 20.26 -22.64
CA ILE A 662 -9.26 20.40 -22.60
C ILE A 662 -8.71 20.15 -24.00
N ALA A 663 -8.02 21.16 -24.55
CA ALA A 663 -7.30 21.01 -25.80
C ALA A 663 -5.98 21.79 -25.78
N TYR A 664 -4.97 21.27 -26.48
CA TYR A 664 -3.70 21.96 -26.68
C TYR A 664 -2.95 21.42 -27.91
N ASP A 665 -2.05 22.25 -28.44
CA ASP A 665 -1.06 21.87 -29.44
C ASP A 665 0.33 21.78 -28.81
N ASN A 666 1.14 20.82 -29.23
CA ASN A 666 2.50 20.60 -28.72
C ASN A 666 3.45 20.35 -29.90
N THR A 667 4.62 21.00 -29.89
CA THR A 667 5.64 20.84 -30.94
C THR A 667 7.02 20.67 -30.33
N ASN A 668 7.65 19.53 -30.58
CA ASN A 668 8.95 19.18 -30.01
C ASN A 668 9.99 18.93 -31.09
N THR A 669 11.25 19.20 -30.77
CA THR A 669 12.39 18.64 -31.50
C THR A 669 12.61 17.19 -31.07
N TYR A 670 12.97 16.31 -31.99
CA TYR A 670 13.42 14.96 -31.66
C TYR A 670 14.78 14.63 -32.27
N TRP A 671 15.47 13.69 -31.63
CA TRP A 671 16.68 13.06 -32.12
C TRP A 671 16.55 11.56 -31.95
N SER A 672 17.04 10.79 -32.91
CA SER A 672 17.00 9.35 -32.84
C SER A 672 18.21 8.73 -33.52
N ALA A 673 18.72 7.67 -32.93
CA ALA A 673 19.83 6.90 -33.45
C ALA A 673 19.51 5.41 -33.36
N HIS A 674 20.10 4.63 -34.25
CA HIS A 674 20.17 3.19 -34.03
C HIS A 674 21.53 2.65 -34.42
N LEU A 675 21.89 1.54 -33.78
CA LEU A 675 23.07 0.74 -34.06
C LEU A 675 22.64 -0.71 -34.18
N GLY A 676 23.12 -1.42 -35.19
CA GLY A 676 22.80 -2.82 -35.42
C GLY A 676 24.05 -3.61 -35.77
N ILE A 677 24.08 -4.86 -35.32
CA ILE A 677 25.04 -5.87 -35.75
C ILE A 677 24.27 -7.14 -36.11
N GLY A 678 24.68 -7.81 -37.17
CA GLY A 678 24.08 -9.08 -37.54
C GLY A 678 24.97 -9.91 -38.44
N LYS A 679 24.49 -11.10 -38.78
CA LYS A 679 25.19 -12.02 -39.69
C LYS A 679 24.19 -12.72 -40.59
N VAL A 680 24.41 -12.56 -41.90
CA VAL A 680 23.69 -13.31 -42.93
C VAL A 680 24.46 -14.59 -43.25
N THR A 681 23.91 -15.73 -42.87
CA THR A 681 24.47 -17.06 -43.12
C THR A 681 23.69 -17.75 -44.24
N LYS A 682 24.37 -18.14 -45.32
CA LYS A 682 23.75 -18.96 -46.37
C LYS A 682 23.48 -20.37 -45.83
N LEU A 683 22.28 -20.86 -46.05
CA LEU A 683 21.83 -22.20 -45.69
C LEU A 683 21.54 -23.02 -46.96
N ALA A 684 21.39 -24.34 -46.81
CA ALA A 684 21.01 -25.22 -47.91
C ALA A 684 19.61 -24.88 -48.48
N GLY A 685 19.37 -25.21 -49.75
CA GLY A 685 18.06 -25.03 -50.38
C GLY A 685 17.67 -23.58 -50.66
N ASN A 686 18.62 -22.76 -51.14
CA ASN A 686 18.40 -21.33 -51.46
C ASN A 686 17.91 -20.48 -50.27
N ASN A 687 18.26 -20.88 -49.05
CA ASN A 687 17.89 -20.18 -47.82
C ASN A 687 19.04 -19.30 -47.32
N ALA A 688 18.71 -18.20 -46.66
CA ALA A 688 19.64 -17.38 -45.89
C ALA A 688 19.04 -17.04 -44.54
N LEU A 689 19.82 -17.21 -43.46
CA LEU A 689 19.44 -16.84 -42.11
C LEU A 689 20.19 -15.59 -41.70
N ASP A 690 19.45 -14.54 -41.37
CA ASP A 690 19.95 -13.31 -40.77
C ASP A 690 19.68 -13.35 -39.26
N THR A 691 20.73 -13.32 -38.44
CA THR A 691 20.62 -13.15 -36.98
C THR A 691 21.19 -11.80 -36.58
N TYR A 692 20.46 -11.06 -35.75
CA TYR A 692 20.82 -9.67 -35.46
C TYR A 692 20.52 -9.23 -34.02
N LEU A 693 21.26 -8.21 -33.60
CA LEU A 693 21.04 -7.41 -32.42
C LEU A 693 21.03 -5.92 -32.82
N LYS A 694 20.00 -5.20 -32.41
CA LYS A 694 19.85 -3.76 -32.67
C LYS A 694 19.58 -3.01 -31.38
N TYR A 695 20.14 -1.83 -31.27
CA TYR A 695 19.87 -0.86 -30.22
C TYR A 695 19.32 0.42 -30.84
N PHE A 696 18.25 0.94 -30.27
CA PHE A 696 17.60 2.18 -30.69
C PHE A 696 17.57 3.17 -29.54
N TYR A 697 17.87 4.42 -29.87
CA TYR A 697 17.70 5.57 -29.00
C TYR A 697 16.76 6.57 -29.67
N THR A 698 15.79 7.10 -28.94
CA THR A 698 14.95 8.22 -29.39
C THR A 698 14.74 9.18 -28.25
N ARG A 699 14.99 10.46 -28.46
CA ARG A 699 14.70 11.53 -27.50
C ARG A 699 13.71 12.51 -28.11
N GLN A 700 12.58 12.68 -27.45
CA GLN A 700 11.63 13.76 -27.71
C GLN A 700 11.86 14.88 -26.69
N ALA A 701 12.13 16.10 -27.13
CA ALA A 701 12.35 17.23 -26.24
C ALA A 701 11.12 17.54 -25.38
N GLY A 702 11.33 18.22 -24.25
CA GLY A 702 10.25 18.79 -23.46
C GLY A 702 9.57 19.96 -24.17
N ASP A 703 8.44 20.42 -23.63
CA ASP A 703 7.71 21.61 -24.07
C ASP A 703 6.79 22.09 -22.93
N THR A 704 6.22 23.28 -23.05
CA THR A 704 5.24 23.80 -22.09
C THR A 704 3.99 24.25 -22.84
N VAL A 705 2.85 23.69 -22.46
CA VAL A 705 1.54 24.03 -23.03
C VAL A 705 0.66 24.69 -21.97
N THR A 706 -0.39 25.39 -22.41
CA THR A 706 -1.38 25.96 -21.48
C THR A 706 -2.64 25.11 -21.52
N ILE A 707 -3.08 24.63 -20.37
CA ILE A 707 -4.29 23.81 -20.20
C ILE A 707 -5.15 24.46 -19.13
N VAL A 708 -6.42 24.74 -19.44
CA VAL A 708 -7.38 25.40 -18.53
C VAL A 708 -6.79 26.66 -17.86
N GLY A 709 -6.07 27.48 -18.64
CA GLY A 709 -5.48 28.75 -18.18
C GLY A 709 -4.18 28.63 -17.36
N ALA A 710 -3.63 27.43 -17.17
CA ALA A 710 -2.40 27.18 -16.40
C ALA A 710 -1.33 26.41 -17.19
N PRO A 711 -0.02 26.63 -16.91
CA PRO A 711 1.05 25.96 -17.62
C PRO A 711 1.19 24.49 -17.20
N MET A 712 1.31 23.61 -18.20
CA MET A 712 1.75 22.23 -18.06
C MET A 712 3.11 22.07 -18.75
N ALA A 713 4.15 21.74 -17.98
CA ALA A 713 5.50 21.56 -18.48
C ALA A 713 5.81 20.07 -18.67
N PHE A 714 6.03 19.65 -19.92
CA PHE A 714 6.47 18.32 -20.28
C PHE A 714 7.99 18.20 -20.20
N SER A 715 8.48 17.18 -19.51
CA SER A 715 9.89 16.79 -19.54
C SER A 715 10.24 16.10 -20.85
N ALA A 716 11.52 16.10 -21.21
CA ALA A 716 12.00 15.28 -22.32
C ALA A 716 11.72 13.79 -22.07
N VAL A 717 11.32 13.06 -23.11
CA VAL A 717 11.09 11.61 -23.06
C VAL A 717 12.24 10.93 -23.79
N ASN A 718 12.89 9.96 -23.14
CA ASN A 718 13.93 9.12 -23.75
C ASN A 718 13.37 7.71 -23.95
N SER A 719 13.65 7.12 -25.11
CA SER A 719 13.37 5.74 -25.45
C SER A 719 14.69 5.02 -25.69
N HIS A 720 14.86 3.90 -24.99
CA HIS A 720 16.03 3.03 -25.07
C HIS A 720 15.53 1.62 -25.37
N ARG A 721 15.82 1.09 -26.56
CA ARG A 721 15.33 -0.22 -26.99
C ARG A 721 16.45 -1.12 -27.43
N ALA A 722 16.43 -2.37 -26.98
CA ALA A 722 17.24 -3.44 -27.57
C ALA A 722 16.32 -4.45 -28.25
N ARG A 723 16.69 -4.89 -29.46
CA ARG A 723 15.99 -5.90 -30.24
C ARG A 723 16.95 -6.99 -30.68
N ALA A 724 16.66 -8.24 -30.31
CA ALA A 724 17.36 -9.41 -30.81
C ALA A 724 16.39 -10.23 -31.67
N GLY A 725 16.84 -10.66 -32.85
CA GLY A 725 15.96 -11.35 -33.77
C GLY A 725 16.67 -12.22 -34.79
N MET A 726 15.85 -12.98 -35.50
CA MET A 726 16.27 -13.83 -36.61
C MET A 726 15.27 -13.72 -37.75
N ARG A 727 15.76 -13.75 -38.98
CA ARG A 727 14.96 -13.75 -40.20
C ARG A 727 15.50 -14.77 -41.18
N ILE A 728 14.64 -15.67 -41.65
CA ILE A 728 14.95 -16.56 -42.76
C ILE A 728 14.42 -15.97 -44.07
N THR A 729 15.22 -16.01 -45.12
CA THR A 729 14.83 -15.60 -46.47
C THR A 729 15.03 -16.80 -47.41
N HIS A 730 13.97 -17.22 -48.09
CA HIS A 730 13.99 -18.26 -49.11
C HIS A 730 13.92 -17.61 -50.50
N LYS A 731 14.94 -17.86 -51.33
CA LYS A 731 14.98 -17.38 -52.71
C LYS A 731 14.23 -18.38 -53.60
N ILE A 732 13.05 -17.99 -54.07
CA ILE A 732 12.18 -18.80 -54.95
C ILE A 732 12.81 -18.90 -56.33
N ASN A 733 13.21 -17.76 -56.90
CA ASN A 733 13.90 -17.65 -58.17
C ASN A 733 14.77 -16.37 -58.19
N GLU A 734 15.33 -15.99 -59.33
CA GLU A 734 16.18 -14.79 -59.41
C GLU A 734 15.44 -13.47 -59.13
N LYS A 735 14.11 -13.48 -59.30
CA LYS A 735 13.25 -12.31 -59.15
C LYS A 735 12.44 -12.32 -57.85
N GLU A 736 12.22 -13.46 -57.22
CA GLU A 736 11.29 -13.58 -56.09
C GLU A 736 11.93 -14.23 -54.87
N SER A 737 11.64 -13.66 -53.69
CA SER A 737 12.01 -14.25 -52.40
C SER A 737 10.95 -14.02 -51.34
N LEU A 738 10.76 -15.02 -50.48
CA LEU A 738 9.91 -14.97 -49.29
C LEU A 738 10.79 -14.82 -48.05
N TYR A 739 10.37 -14.05 -47.06
CA TYR A 739 11.02 -14.00 -45.76
C TYR A 739 10.04 -14.13 -44.60
N GLY A 740 10.53 -14.69 -43.51
CA GLY A 740 9.83 -14.76 -42.24
C GLY A 740 10.81 -14.56 -41.08
N GLY A 741 10.39 -13.93 -40.01
CA GLY A 741 11.28 -13.61 -38.90
C GLY A 741 10.57 -13.48 -37.57
N LEU A 742 11.37 -13.60 -36.51
CA LEU A 742 10.95 -13.44 -35.13
C LEU A 742 11.96 -12.56 -34.42
N ALA A 743 11.47 -11.67 -33.56
CA ALA A 743 12.33 -10.89 -32.69
C ALA A 743 11.69 -10.64 -31.33
N TYR A 744 12.55 -10.42 -30.34
CA TYR A 744 12.17 -9.87 -29.05
C TYR A 744 12.76 -8.47 -28.91
N GLN A 745 11.95 -7.53 -28.44
CA GLN A 745 12.35 -6.17 -28.15
C GLN A 745 12.04 -5.83 -26.69
N HIS A 746 12.97 -5.16 -26.02
CA HIS A 746 12.75 -4.60 -24.69
C HIS A 746 12.97 -3.08 -24.71
N GLU A 747 12.00 -2.35 -24.17
CA GLU A 747 12.08 -0.90 -23.88
C GLU A 747 12.55 -0.71 -22.44
N PHE A 748 13.69 -0.06 -22.22
CA PHE A 748 14.29 0.14 -20.90
C PHE A 748 13.78 1.40 -20.18
N ASP A 749 13.48 2.44 -20.96
CA ASP A 749 12.98 3.74 -20.48
C ASP A 749 12.07 4.35 -21.57
N SER A 750 10.98 4.98 -21.16
CA SER A 750 10.01 5.67 -22.04
C SER A 750 9.02 6.51 -21.24
N GLU A 751 9.41 6.93 -20.03
CA GLU A 751 8.49 7.60 -19.10
C GLU A 751 8.26 9.05 -19.53
N ALA A 752 7.01 9.39 -19.83
CA ALA A 752 6.60 10.74 -20.19
C ALA A 752 6.20 11.52 -18.94
N ARG A 753 7.11 12.32 -18.40
CA ARG A 753 6.87 13.11 -17.18
C ARG A 753 6.33 14.49 -17.52
N ALA A 754 5.40 15.00 -16.71
CA ALA A 754 4.94 16.37 -16.79
C ALA A 754 4.72 16.96 -15.39
N THR A 755 4.71 18.30 -15.32
CA THR A 755 4.27 19.04 -14.14
C THR A 755 3.13 19.99 -14.51
N TYR A 756 2.11 20.08 -13.66
CA TYR A 756 1.01 21.03 -13.79
C TYR A 756 0.92 21.84 -12.50
N ASN A 757 1.02 23.17 -12.60
CA ASN A 757 1.16 24.07 -11.45
C ASN A 757 2.29 23.64 -10.48
N GLY A 758 3.43 23.20 -11.03
CA GLY A 758 4.58 22.75 -10.24
C GLY A 758 4.48 21.34 -9.65
N ASN A 759 3.31 20.68 -9.72
CA ASN A 759 3.12 19.32 -9.21
C ASN A 759 3.31 18.28 -10.31
N ALA A 760 3.99 17.17 -10.02
CA ALA A 760 4.12 16.06 -10.96
C ALA A 760 2.75 15.46 -11.32
N THR A 761 2.57 15.10 -12.58
CA THR A 761 1.42 14.32 -13.05
C THR A 761 1.80 12.84 -13.13
N PRO A 762 0.83 11.91 -13.11
CA PRO A 762 1.11 10.53 -13.47
C PRO A 762 1.72 10.44 -14.88
N ALA A 763 2.75 9.61 -15.04
CA ALA A 763 3.54 9.53 -16.26
C ALA A 763 3.23 8.25 -17.05
N PRO A 764 2.77 8.35 -18.32
CA PRO A 764 2.64 7.19 -19.18
C PRO A 764 4.01 6.61 -19.54
N SER A 765 4.11 5.27 -19.59
CA SER A 765 5.34 4.56 -19.95
C SER A 765 5.07 3.25 -20.67
N VAL A 766 5.82 3.00 -21.74
CA VAL A 766 5.75 1.77 -22.54
C VAL A 766 6.90 0.80 -22.23
N LYS A 767 7.62 1.02 -21.13
CA LYS A 767 8.71 0.18 -20.64
C LYS A 767 8.27 -1.29 -20.55
N GLY A 768 9.12 -2.19 -21.05
CA GLY A 768 8.92 -3.63 -20.98
C GLY A 768 9.12 -4.36 -22.32
N GLY A 769 8.79 -5.65 -22.32
CA GLY A 769 9.04 -6.57 -23.43
C GLY A 769 7.91 -6.63 -24.46
N SER A 770 8.28 -6.80 -25.73
CA SER A 770 7.37 -7.10 -26.84
C SER A 770 8.00 -8.13 -27.78
N GLY A 771 7.18 -9.06 -28.27
CA GLY A 771 7.53 -10.00 -29.33
C GLY A 771 7.06 -9.47 -30.69
N MET A 772 7.84 -9.78 -31.72
CA MET A 772 7.60 -9.39 -33.11
C MET A 772 7.66 -10.64 -33.99
N ALA A 773 6.70 -10.78 -34.90
CA ALA A 773 6.75 -11.74 -35.99
C ALA A 773 6.58 -11.01 -37.32
N GLU A 774 7.42 -11.32 -38.31
CA GLU A 774 7.36 -10.73 -39.64
C GLU A 774 7.20 -11.79 -40.73
N LEU A 775 6.49 -11.43 -41.78
CA LEU A 775 6.36 -12.18 -43.01
C LEU A 775 6.40 -11.21 -44.18
N GLY A 776 7.10 -11.55 -45.25
CA GLY A 776 7.07 -10.71 -46.44
C GLY A 776 7.57 -11.38 -47.70
N TRP A 777 7.31 -10.69 -48.80
CA TRP A 777 7.55 -11.16 -50.16
C TRP A 777 8.19 -10.02 -50.97
N GLN A 778 9.33 -10.32 -51.57
CA GLN A 778 10.08 -9.40 -52.40
C GLN A 778 10.05 -9.87 -53.85
N VAL A 779 9.74 -8.94 -54.76
CA VAL A 779 9.67 -9.17 -56.20
C VAL A 779 10.51 -8.12 -56.92
N LYS A 780 11.46 -8.59 -57.74
CA LYS A 780 12.22 -7.79 -58.69
C LYS A 780 11.53 -7.87 -60.05
N ALA A 781 10.73 -6.86 -60.39
CA ALA A 781 10.07 -6.82 -61.69
C ALA A 781 11.09 -6.57 -62.82
N SER A 782 10.70 -6.85 -64.06
CA SER A 782 11.47 -6.41 -65.23
C SER A 782 11.29 -4.89 -65.40
N GLY A 783 12.31 -4.10 -65.06
CA GLY A 783 12.29 -2.63 -65.09
C GLY A 783 12.66 -2.00 -63.73
N PRO A 784 12.44 -0.68 -63.53
CA PRO A 784 12.89 0.06 -62.35
C PRO A 784 12.06 -0.21 -61.09
N LEU A 785 11.26 -1.27 -61.03
CA LEU A 785 10.32 -1.52 -59.93
C LEU A 785 10.73 -2.76 -59.14
N THR A 786 11.16 -2.56 -57.90
CA THR A 786 11.21 -3.61 -56.88
C THR A 786 10.04 -3.39 -55.92
N LEU A 787 9.24 -4.43 -55.70
CA LEU A 787 8.14 -4.45 -54.74
C LEU A 787 8.54 -5.30 -53.54
N ASP A 788 8.45 -4.74 -52.35
CA ASP A 788 8.60 -5.48 -51.08
C ASP A 788 7.32 -5.32 -50.27
N PHE A 789 6.59 -6.40 -50.09
CA PHE A 789 5.40 -6.45 -49.26
C PHE A 789 5.76 -7.12 -47.94
N GLY A 790 5.65 -6.39 -46.83
CA GLY A 790 5.89 -6.95 -45.49
C GLY A 790 4.71 -6.72 -44.57
N LEU A 791 4.44 -7.70 -43.72
CA LEU A 791 3.49 -7.63 -42.61
C LEU A 791 4.22 -8.01 -41.32
N ILE A 792 4.09 -7.16 -40.30
CA ILE A 792 4.71 -7.34 -39.00
C ILE A 792 3.63 -7.33 -37.93
N GLY A 793 3.56 -8.39 -37.12
CA GLY A 793 2.69 -8.50 -35.96
C GLY A 793 3.46 -8.30 -34.65
N TRP A 794 2.86 -7.58 -33.73
CA TRP A 794 3.42 -7.28 -32.41
C TRP A 794 2.54 -7.80 -31.27
N VAL A 795 3.17 -8.33 -30.22
CA VAL A 795 2.53 -8.75 -28.97
C VAL A 795 3.35 -8.28 -27.76
N GLY A 796 2.69 -8.00 -26.62
CA GLY A 796 3.36 -7.54 -25.39
C GLY A 796 3.00 -6.11 -25.01
N LYS A 797 4.01 -5.28 -24.67
CA LYS A 797 3.83 -3.85 -24.37
C LYS A 797 3.41 -3.03 -25.58
N GLN A 798 3.91 -3.41 -26.75
CA GLN A 798 3.41 -2.98 -28.06
C GLN A 798 2.58 -4.10 -28.67
N ARG A 799 1.41 -3.78 -29.25
CA ARG A 799 0.53 -4.75 -29.89
C ARG A 799 -0.06 -4.17 -31.15
N GLY A 800 -0.14 -4.94 -32.23
CA GLY A 800 -0.76 -4.45 -33.46
C GLY A 800 -0.13 -5.02 -34.72
N LEU A 801 -0.43 -4.34 -35.82
CA LEU A 801 0.00 -4.73 -37.16
C LEU A 801 0.64 -3.54 -37.86
N THR A 802 1.77 -3.81 -38.52
CA THR A 802 2.45 -2.87 -39.43
C THR A 802 2.51 -3.51 -40.80
N GLY A 803 2.05 -2.79 -41.82
CA GLY A 803 2.20 -3.16 -43.23
C GLY A 803 3.22 -2.24 -43.89
N GLN A 804 4.12 -2.81 -44.69
CA GLN A 804 5.13 -2.05 -45.42
C GLN A 804 5.09 -2.39 -46.91
N ILE A 805 5.26 -1.35 -47.73
CA ILE A 805 5.38 -1.43 -49.18
C ILE A 805 6.65 -0.66 -49.58
N GLY A 806 7.64 -1.38 -50.08
CA GLY A 806 8.74 -0.79 -50.81
C GLY A 806 8.37 -0.63 -52.28
N ALA A 807 8.53 0.58 -52.82
CA ALA A 807 8.41 0.83 -54.26
C ALA A 807 9.61 1.64 -54.73
N LEU A 808 10.32 1.10 -55.72
CA LEU A 808 11.36 1.84 -56.43
C LEU A 808 10.74 2.63 -57.58
N TRP A 809 11.03 3.93 -57.66
CA TRP A 809 10.67 4.76 -58.81
C TRP A 809 11.94 5.41 -59.36
N LYS A 810 12.24 5.18 -60.63
CA LYS A 810 13.31 5.87 -61.36
C LYS A 810 12.66 6.85 -62.33
N PHE A 811 13.08 8.11 -62.28
CA PHE A 811 12.74 9.11 -63.30
C PHE A 811 13.67 8.96 -64.50
#